data_AF-A0A920ECA7-F1
#
_entry.id   AF-A0A920ECA7-F1
#
_cell.length_a   1.000
_cell.length_b   1.000
_cell.length_c   1.000
_cell.angle_alpha   90.00
_cell.angle_beta   90.00
_cell.angle_gamma   90.00
#
_symmetry.space_group_name_H-M   'P 1'
#
loop_
_entity.id
_entity.type
_entity.pdbx_description
1 polymer ?
#
loop_
_entity_poly.entity_id
_entity_poly.type
_entity_poly.pdbx_seq_one_letter_code
_entity_poly.pdbx_strand_id
1 'polypeptide(L)'
;MKPYTHSVGHSYRSHVPIEPWLSSQWYVAVTDDKLRGSALRAQDPSQTPDLPHDVEDRGKDDGDGELTFYPERYAKTYYSWHEGIRDWCISRQLWWGHQIPVWVRTVPENETEVEADESDCAVADSEWVRKGAAHKVRRTEEGLIEESICVPPQSTLQRLERPESISESDLIDLLESQGFERDPDVLDTWFSSALWPLSTMGWPWPEEFPETAGLLDFYNPTSVLSTAREIITLWVSRMVMFNRYFLNGRLPFKDVFIHAMVQDGHGQKMSKSLGNGVDPRDIIFSHGADAMRFTLVQMTTDTQDVRMPVEMVCPHSGVSFEPEFVRTQAGHLVAAPIQVSPQDDSKQMVSAYGAASGVVEPNKQTPLARNTSSKFDLGRNFANKLWNATRFALNRIDEGLVSNIELANRPFIDKWIFARLDETVQKLEESIGKYQFNIFADTLYDFVWHDVCDRYLEAVKPSIDSDPEQQMVLANLLNAVLRIMHPVCPFVTEALWPHVRQATSSTIRGVELPDTEILANASWPKIEITQSLSASLIGDFNSADQLVSLIRSMRAEQKVKPKQTIELYAPDPVLDLLDRVNGYVQILAGIGEVKPLLEAPSGDSTVITFEGTEIKISGLNSDIDLKAQKIRLEKLIVDKEKQINGFKGRLSNEGYLSNAKPEIIEETRNLLASAEADLEAAQSSLANLD
;
A
#
# COMPACT_ATOMS: atom_id res chain seq x y z
N MET A 1 -38.00 30.23 25.44
CA MET A 1 -36.85 29.30 25.31
C MET A 1 -35.91 29.85 24.25
N LYS A 2 -34.60 29.85 24.49
CA LYS A 2 -33.61 30.08 23.43
C LYS A 2 -33.23 28.73 22.82
N PRO A 3 -33.10 28.61 21.49
CA PRO A 3 -32.51 27.42 20.88
C PRO A 3 -31.13 27.13 21.49
N TYR A 4 -30.85 25.87 21.82
CA TYR A 4 -29.57 25.42 22.38
C TYR A 4 -29.08 24.20 21.59
N THR A 5 -27.85 24.29 21.05
CA THR A 5 -27.21 23.18 20.34
C THR A 5 -26.45 22.32 21.36
N HIS A 6 -26.81 21.05 21.46
CA HIS A 6 -26.20 20.09 22.38
C HIS A 6 -25.71 18.83 21.63
N SER A 7 -24.59 18.26 22.07
CA SER A 7 -24.01 17.02 21.55
C SER A 7 -24.69 15.79 22.17
N VAL A 8 -25.91 15.49 21.73
CA VAL A 8 -26.64 14.27 22.14
C VAL A 8 -26.03 13.04 21.46
N GLY A 9 -25.83 11.95 22.20
CA GLY A 9 -25.36 10.68 21.63
C GLY A 9 -26.39 10.05 20.70
N HIS A 10 -25.94 9.39 19.64
CA HIS A 10 -26.82 8.71 18.68
C HIS A 10 -26.27 7.31 18.35
N SER A 11 -27.17 6.39 18.04
CA SER A 11 -26.81 5.07 17.52
C SER A 11 -26.04 5.23 16.21
N TYR A 12 -24.87 4.61 16.11
CA TYR A 12 -24.06 4.68 14.89
C TYR A 12 -24.73 3.97 13.69
N ARG A 13 -25.69 3.06 13.93
CA ARG A 13 -26.40 2.30 12.90
C ARG A 13 -27.70 2.96 12.47
N SER A 14 -28.57 3.27 13.44
CA SER A 14 -29.91 3.78 13.16
C SER A 14 -30.01 5.31 13.22
N HIS A 15 -28.95 5.98 13.71
CA HIS A 15 -28.89 7.44 13.89
C HIS A 15 -29.99 8.02 14.79
N VAL A 16 -30.67 7.18 15.59
CA VAL A 16 -31.61 7.63 16.61
C VAL A 16 -30.85 8.07 17.87
N PRO A 17 -31.34 9.08 18.61
CA PRO A 17 -30.76 9.45 19.91
C PRO A 17 -30.71 8.24 20.84
N ILE A 18 -29.59 8.07 21.57
CA ILE A 18 -29.48 7.04 22.60
C ILE A 18 -29.93 7.60 23.96
N GLU A 19 -30.51 6.73 24.77
CA GLU A 19 -30.89 7.02 26.15
C GLU A 19 -30.14 6.06 27.09
N PRO A 20 -29.50 6.56 28.17
CA PRO A 20 -28.96 5.69 29.19
C PRO A 20 -30.09 4.93 29.89
N TRP A 21 -29.99 3.61 29.92
CA TRP A 21 -30.97 2.74 30.56
C TRP A 21 -30.27 1.72 31.46
N LEU A 22 -30.71 1.59 32.71
CA LEU A 22 -30.20 0.56 33.60
C LEU A 22 -30.87 -0.77 33.25
N SER A 23 -30.07 -1.73 32.82
CA SER A 23 -30.50 -3.10 32.51
C SER A 23 -29.42 -4.08 32.95
N SER A 24 -29.85 -5.28 33.34
CA SER A 24 -28.93 -6.41 33.55
C SER A 24 -28.35 -6.84 32.20
N GLN A 25 -27.03 -6.93 32.11
CA GLN A 25 -26.28 -7.21 30.89
C GLN A 25 -25.03 -8.03 31.21
N TRP A 26 -24.49 -8.75 30.23
CA TRP A 26 -23.25 -9.51 30.34
C TRP A 26 -22.05 -8.65 30.00
N TYR A 27 -21.01 -8.72 30.84
CA TYR A 27 -19.76 -7.97 30.67
C TYR A 27 -18.55 -8.89 30.66
N VAL A 28 -17.54 -8.53 29.87
CA VAL A 28 -16.17 -9.03 30.00
C VAL A 28 -15.36 -7.99 30.74
N ALA A 29 -14.69 -8.42 31.81
CA ALA A 29 -13.75 -7.62 32.59
C ALA A 29 -12.45 -7.38 31.81
N VAL A 30 -12.54 -6.70 30.67
CA VAL A 30 -11.38 -6.38 29.82
C VAL A 30 -10.38 -5.46 30.50
N THR A 31 -10.77 -4.83 31.61
CA THR A 31 -9.89 -4.05 32.49
C THR A 31 -8.91 -4.92 33.29
N ASP A 32 -9.16 -6.23 33.42
CA ASP A 32 -8.24 -7.19 34.07
C ASP A 32 -6.87 -7.17 33.37
N ASP A 33 -5.80 -7.22 34.17
CA ASP A 33 -4.42 -7.21 33.68
C ASP A 33 -4.12 -8.38 32.71
N LYS A 34 -4.80 -9.53 32.86
CA LYS A 34 -4.69 -10.67 31.93
C LYS A 34 -5.15 -10.34 30.51
N LEU A 35 -5.97 -9.29 30.34
CA LEU A 35 -6.45 -8.81 29.04
C LEU A 35 -5.78 -7.49 28.67
N ARG A 36 -6.19 -6.36 29.28
CA ARG A 36 -5.67 -5.03 28.96
C ARG A 36 -4.16 -4.92 29.24
N GLY A 37 -3.71 -5.34 30.42
CA GLY A 37 -2.30 -5.26 30.81
C GLY A 37 -1.41 -6.07 29.86
N SER A 38 -1.84 -7.31 29.58
CA SER A 38 -1.19 -8.20 28.61
C SER A 38 -1.13 -7.58 27.21
N ALA A 39 -2.21 -6.95 26.76
CA ALA A 39 -2.27 -6.29 25.46
C ALA A 39 -1.43 -5.00 25.36
N LEU A 40 -1.16 -4.32 26.48
CA LEU A 40 -0.24 -3.18 26.55
C LEU A 40 1.23 -3.63 26.54
N ARG A 41 1.57 -4.69 27.29
CA ARG A 41 2.92 -5.29 27.31
C ARG A 41 3.37 -5.86 25.96
N ALA A 42 2.42 -6.24 25.12
CA ALA A 42 2.67 -6.65 23.74
C ALA A 42 3.34 -5.56 22.88
N GLN A 43 3.09 -4.27 23.12
CA GLN A 43 3.52 -3.20 22.22
C GLN A 43 5.03 -3.01 22.19
N ASP A 44 5.58 -2.76 21.00
CA ASP A 44 6.98 -2.37 20.81
C ASP A 44 7.32 -1.13 21.67
N PRO A 45 8.28 -1.25 22.62
CA PRO A 45 8.65 -0.15 23.52
C PRO A 45 9.18 1.10 22.82
N SER A 46 9.64 0.99 21.56
CA SER A 46 10.06 2.15 20.78
C SER A 46 8.89 3.03 20.33
N GLN A 47 7.66 2.50 20.30
CA GLN A 47 6.48 3.18 19.77
C GLN A 47 5.51 3.71 20.84
N THR A 48 5.78 3.44 22.12
CA THR A 48 4.86 3.73 23.24
C THR A 48 5.59 4.24 24.48
N PRO A 49 4.91 5.00 25.35
CA PRO A 49 5.45 5.34 26.67
C PRO A 49 5.50 4.11 27.59
N ASP A 50 6.06 4.30 28.79
CA ASP A 50 6.04 3.29 29.87
C ASP A 50 4.61 2.85 30.21
N LEU A 51 4.48 1.62 30.74
CA LEU A 51 3.19 1.06 31.13
C LEU A 51 2.46 1.94 32.16
N PRO A 52 1.11 2.00 32.11
CA PRO A 52 0.32 2.66 33.15
C PRO A 52 0.62 2.08 34.55
N HIS A 53 0.56 2.93 35.58
CA HIS A 53 0.86 2.55 36.98
C HIS A 53 -0.04 1.45 37.56
N ASP A 54 -1.22 1.24 36.97
CA ASP A 54 -2.21 0.24 37.37
C ASP A 54 -2.10 -1.07 36.56
N VAL A 55 -1.12 -1.15 35.65
CA VAL A 55 -0.73 -2.38 34.95
C VAL A 55 0.43 -3.01 35.71
N GLU A 56 0.32 -4.30 36.03
CA GLU A 56 1.36 -4.99 36.76
C GLU A 56 2.58 -5.20 35.86
N ASP A 57 3.77 -4.86 36.36
CA ASP A 57 5.03 -5.31 35.76
C ASP A 57 5.19 -6.80 36.07
N ARG A 58 4.83 -7.61 35.09
CA ARG A 58 4.98 -9.06 35.12
C ARG A 58 6.25 -9.41 34.35
N GLY A 59 6.94 -10.47 34.75
CA GLY A 59 8.09 -10.97 33.98
C GLY A 59 7.72 -11.20 32.51
N LYS A 60 8.71 -11.19 31.61
CA LYS A 60 8.49 -11.22 30.16
C LYS A 60 7.71 -12.48 29.73
N ASP A 61 6.51 -12.27 29.18
CA ASP A 61 5.68 -13.30 28.54
C ASP A 61 6.03 -13.43 27.04
N ASP A 62 5.53 -14.49 26.39
CA ASP A 62 5.62 -14.64 24.93
C ASP A 62 4.99 -13.43 24.22
N GLY A 63 5.61 -12.96 23.13
CA GLY A 63 5.12 -11.82 22.35
C GLY A 63 5.18 -10.44 23.01
N ASP A 64 5.74 -10.31 24.22
CA ASP A 64 5.96 -8.99 24.84
C ASP A 64 6.98 -8.17 24.04
N GLY A 65 6.61 -6.92 23.75
CA GLY A 65 7.41 -5.98 22.97
C GLY A 65 7.51 -6.28 21.47
N GLU A 66 6.68 -7.19 20.94
CA GLU A 66 6.75 -7.63 19.53
C GLU A 66 5.62 -7.09 18.64
N LEU A 67 4.62 -6.40 19.19
CA LEU A 67 3.52 -5.82 18.42
C LEU A 67 3.88 -4.43 17.91
N THR A 68 4.11 -4.31 16.60
CA THR A 68 4.56 -3.07 15.95
C THR A 68 3.49 -2.52 15.01
N PHE A 69 3.22 -1.21 15.10
CA PHE A 69 2.27 -0.51 14.23
C PHE A 69 2.97 0.22 13.09
N TYR A 70 2.36 0.15 11.91
CA TYR A 70 2.79 0.85 10.70
C TYR A 70 1.61 1.62 10.10
N PRO A 71 1.64 2.96 10.01
CA PRO A 71 2.63 3.87 10.59
C PRO A 71 2.62 3.89 12.13
N GLU A 72 3.79 4.16 12.72
CA GLU A 72 4.04 4.17 14.17
C GLU A 72 3.05 5.01 14.98
N ARG A 73 2.57 6.14 14.44
CA ARG A 73 1.63 7.04 15.14
C ARG A 73 0.34 6.35 15.64
N TYR A 74 -0.05 5.22 15.05
CA TYR A 74 -1.25 4.49 15.46
C TYR A 74 -1.03 3.65 16.72
N ALA A 75 0.23 3.35 17.10
CA ALA A 75 0.56 2.72 18.38
C ALA A 75 0.01 3.54 19.56
N LYS A 76 0.10 4.88 19.49
CA LYS A 76 -0.47 5.79 20.49
C LYS A 76 -1.98 5.68 20.60
N THR A 77 -2.69 5.49 19.47
CA THR A 77 -4.15 5.33 19.48
C THR A 77 -4.55 4.06 20.21
N TYR A 78 -3.83 2.97 19.95
CA TYR A 78 -4.02 1.71 20.65
C TYR A 78 -3.73 1.86 22.15
N TYR A 79 -2.59 2.47 22.52
CA TYR A 79 -2.19 2.68 23.91
C TYR A 79 -3.22 3.51 24.69
N SER A 80 -3.55 4.72 24.20
CA SER A 80 -4.48 5.64 24.88
C SER A 80 -5.88 5.05 25.02
N TRP A 81 -6.29 4.19 24.08
CA TRP A 81 -7.57 3.50 24.19
C TRP A 81 -7.57 2.46 25.32
N HIS A 82 -6.47 1.71 25.50
CA HIS A 82 -6.34 0.76 26.62
C HIS A 82 -6.19 1.47 27.96
N GLU A 83 -5.60 2.67 28.02
CA GLU A 83 -5.52 3.46 29.25
C GLU A 83 -6.91 3.80 29.82
N GLY A 84 -7.87 4.13 28.95
CA GLY A 84 -9.24 4.49 29.33
C GLY A 84 -10.29 3.39 29.13
N ILE A 85 -9.88 2.13 28.92
CA ILE A 85 -10.80 1.03 28.64
C ILE A 85 -11.73 0.78 29.82
N ARG A 86 -12.98 0.40 29.52
CA ARG A 86 -13.97 -0.03 30.50
C ARG A 86 -14.42 -1.44 30.18
N ASP A 87 -14.99 -2.11 31.18
CA ASP A 87 -15.58 -3.43 31.00
C ASP A 87 -16.58 -3.43 29.85
N TRP A 88 -16.47 -4.46 29.03
CA TRP A 88 -17.11 -4.51 27.74
C TRP A 88 -18.44 -5.23 27.87
N CYS A 89 -19.54 -4.50 27.70
CA CYS A 89 -20.88 -5.08 27.57
C CYS A 89 -20.95 -5.91 26.27
N ILE A 90 -21.12 -7.23 26.40
CA ILE A 90 -21.14 -8.18 25.29
C ILE A 90 -22.55 -8.66 24.91
N SER A 91 -23.56 -8.48 25.75
CA SER A 91 -24.95 -8.86 25.43
C SER A 91 -25.62 -7.82 24.53
N ARG A 92 -26.47 -8.29 23.61
CA ARG A 92 -27.22 -7.47 22.65
C ARG A 92 -28.64 -8.03 22.52
N GLN A 93 -29.63 -7.15 22.65
CA GLN A 93 -31.04 -7.46 22.44
C GLN A 93 -31.35 -7.42 20.92
N LEU A 94 -30.68 -8.28 20.16
CA LEU A 94 -30.77 -8.38 18.70
C LEU A 94 -31.15 -9.81 18.31
N TRP A 95 -31.73 -9.95 17.12
CA TRP A 95 -32.13 -11.27 16.61
C TRP A 95 -30.99 -12.02 15.91
N TRP A 96 -29.94 -11.29 15.52
CA TRP A 96 -28.81 -11.85 14.77
C TRP A 96 -27.53 -11.79 15.60
N GLY A 97 -27.01 -12.95 15.96
CA GLY A 97 -25.77 -13.15 16.69
C GLY A 97 -25.73 -14.55 17.31
N HIS A 98 -24.63 -14.87 17.97
CA HIS A 98 -24.54 -16.11 18.75
C HIS A 98 -25.34 -15.94 20.03
N GLN A 99 -26.42 -16.70 20.22
CA GLN A 99 -27.22 -16.64 21.44
C GLN A 99 -26.35 -17.03 22.64
N ILE A 100 -26.43 -16.25 23.73
CA ILE A 100 -25.65 -16.48 24.93
C ILE A 100 -25.95 -17.90 25.47
N PRO A 101 -24.93 -18.74 25.75
CA PRO A 101 -25.14 -20.11 26.19
C PRO A 101 -25.32 -20.18 27.71
N VAL A 102 -26.15 -19.28 28.27
CA VAL A 102 -26.43 -19.22 29.71
C VAL A 102 -27.91 -19.43 29.95
N TRP A 103 -28.22 -20.32 30.88
CA TRP A 103 -29.57 -20.61 31.37
C TRP A 103 -29.72 -19.99 32.75
N VAL A 104 -30.80 -19.24 32.95
CA VAL A 104 -31.02 -18.44 34.15
C VAL A 104 -32.32 -18.85 34.81
N ARG A 105 -32.32 -18.84 36.14
CA ARG A 105 -33.53 -18.98 36.97
C ARG A 105 -33.39 -18.09 38.19
N THR A 106 -34.50 -17.51 38.64
CA THR A 106 -34.55 -16.72 39.88
C THR A 106 -35.48 -17.41 40.85
N VAL A 107 -34.96 -17.75 42.04
CA VAL A 107 -35.68 -18.47 43.08
C VAL A 107 -35.51 -17.81 44.45
N PRO A 108 -36.43 -18.04 45.41
CA PRO A 108 -36.19 -17.69 46.80
C PRO A 108 -34.96 -18.40 47.38
N GLU A 109 -34.26 -17.75 48.31
CA GLU A 109 -33.04 -18.30 48.93
C GLU A 109 -33.24 -19.69 49.58
N ASN A 110 -34.44 -19.98 50.10
CA ASN A 110 -34.76 -21.28 50.70
C ASN A 110 -35.05 -22.40 49.67
N GLU A 111 -35.06 -22.08 48.38
CA GLU A 111 -35.34 -23.02 47.27
C GLU A 111 -34.08 -23.35 46.45
N THR A 112 -32.92 -22.78 46.80
CA THR A 112 -31.63 -23.14 46.22
C THR A 112 -30.74 -23.81 47.28
N GLU A 113 -29.94 -24.78 46.84
CA GLU A 113 -28.96 -25.48 47.69
C GLU A 113 -27.60 -24.77 47.72
N VAL A 114 -27.47 -23.65 47.00
CA VAL A 114 -26.21 -22.91 46.82
C VAL A 114 -26.25 -21.59 47.58
N GLU A 115 -25.26 -21.37 48.44
CA GLU A 115 -25.12 -20.10 49.17
C GLU A 115 -24.50 -19.01 48.28
N ALA A 116 -25.11 -17.82 48.28
CA ALA A 116 -24.53 -16.62 47.70
C ALA A 116 -23.84 -15.78 48.79
N ASP A 117 -22.53 -15.56 48.65
CA ASP A 117 -21.75 -14.67 49.54
C ASP A 117 -22.24 -13.21 49.47
N GLU A 118 -21.87 -12.38 50.47
CA GLU A 118 -22.20 -10.94 50.49
C GLU A 118 -21.60 -10.14 49.31
N SER A 119 -20.65 -10.70 48.56
CA SER A 119 -20.16 -10.12 47.32
C SER A 119 -21.08 -10.49 46.15
N ASP A 120 -21.59 -9.49 45.43
CA ASP A 120 -22.64 -9.52 44.38
C ASP A 120 -22.51 -10.54 43.20
N CYS A 121 -21.56 -11.48 43.20
CA CYS A 121 -21.53 -12.61 42.28
C CYS A 121 -20.49 -13.66 42.74
N ALA A 122 -20.91 -14.90 43.00
CA ALA A 122 -19.99 -16.00 43.37
C ALA A 122 -20.03 -17.14 42.35
N VAL A 123 -18.89 -17.80 42.13
CA VAL A 123 -18.84 -19.08 41.40
C VAL A 123 -19.25 -20.18 42.37
N ALA A 124 -20.29 -20.92 42.02
CA ALA A 124 -20.86 -21.95 42.88
C ALA A 124 -20.22 -23.32 42.61
N ASP A 125 -19.84 -24.04 43.67
CA ASP A 125 -19.55 -25.47 43.57
C ASP A 125 -20.86 -26.26 43.69
N SER A 126 -21.37 -26.76 42.57
CA SER A 126 -22.71 -27.34 42.47
C SER A 126 -22.73 -28.57 41.57
N GLU A 127 -23.87 -29.30 41.54
CA GLU A 127 -24.02 -30.44 40.63
C GLU A 127 -23.81 -30.06 39.17
N TRP A 128 -24.18 -28.84 38.76
CA TRP A 128 -23.98 -28.34 37.40
C TRP A 128 -22.51 -28.27 37.03
N VAL A 129 -21.67 -27.86 37.98
CA VAL A 129 -20.21 -27.84 37.79
C VAL A 129 -19.67 -29.25 37.64
N ARG A 130 -20.13 -30.20 38.47
CA ARG A 130 -19.72 -31.62 38.33
C ARG A 130 -20.12 -32.20 36.97
N LYS A 131 -21.28 -31.78 36.44
CA LYS A 131 -21.78 -32.15 35.10
C LYS A 131 -21.09 -31.42 33.93
N GLY A 132 -20.15 -30.51 34.21
CA GLY A 132 -19.31 -29.86 33.21
C GLY A 132 -19.70 -28.42 32.84
N ALA A 133 -20.79 -27.90 33.39
CA ALA A 133 -21.19 -26.50 33.21
C ALA A 133 -20.41 -25.54 34.14
N ALA A 134 -20.58 -24.24 33.95
CA ALA A 134 -20.17 -23.24 34.95
C ALA A 134 -21.40 -22.66 35.63
N HIS A 135 -21.38 -22.55 36.96
CA HIS A 135 -22.48 -22.02 37.75
C HIS A 135 -22.06 -20.74 38.47
N LYS A 136 -22.80 -19.67 38.25
CA LYS A 136 -22.72 -18.43 39.03
C LYS A 136 -24.04 -18.14 39.74
N VAL A 137 -23.93 -17.63 40.96
CA VAL A 137 -25.08 -17.18 41.75
C VAL A 137 -24.93 -15.72 42.14
N ARG A 138 -26.06 -15.02 42.20
CA ARG A 138 -26.15 -13.62 42.63
C ARG A 138 -27.38 -13.42 43.50
N ARG A 139 -27.21 -12.78 44.65
CA ARG A 139 -28.34 -12.32 45.47
C ARG A 139 -28.90 -11.03 44.87
N THR A 140 -30.23 -10.94 44.75
CA THR A 140 -30.91 -9.72 44.31
C THR A 140 -31.50 -8.95 45.50
N GLU A 141 -31.93 -7.69 45.28
CA GLU A 141 -32.37 -6.77 46.34
C GLU A 141 -33.60 -7.25 47.16
N GLU A 142 -34.27 -8.33 46.72
CA GLU A 142 -35.53 -8.84 47.31
C GLU A 142 -35.39 -10.20 48.02
N GLY A 143 -34.17 -10.65 48.35
CA GLY A 143 -33.96 -11.96 48.98
C GLY A 143 -34.16 -13.15 48.03
N LEU A 144 -34.10 -12.88 46.72
CA LEU A 144 -34.05 -13.90 45.68
C LEU A 144 -32.59 -14.18 45.31
N ILE A 145 -32.36 -15.39 44.81
CA ILE A 145 -31.10 -15.82 44.24
C ILE A 145 -31.33 -16.06 42.75
N GLU A 146 -30.53 -15.39 41.93
CA GLU A 146 -30.42 -15.63 40.50
C GLU A 146 -29.28 -16.61 40.26
N GLU A 147 -29.62 -17.77 39.69
CA GLU A 147 -28.69 -18.82 39.28
C GLU A 147 -28.46 -18.69 37.77
N SER A 148 -27.20 -18.67 37.36
CA SER A 148 -26.78 -18.58 35.96
C SER A 148 -25.86 -19.75 35.60
N ILE A 149 -26.31 -20.61 34.70
CA ILE A 149 -25.59 -21.82 34.27
C ILE A 149 -25.10 -21.64 32.82
N CYS A 150 -23.79 -21.51 32.64
CA CYS A 150 -23.18 -21.49 31.32
C CYS A 150 -22.94 -22.93 30.84
N VAL A 151 -23.59 -23.32 29.74
CA VAL A 151 -23.46 -24.65 29.13
C VAL A 151 -22.41 -24.58 28.03
N PRO A 152 -21.26 -25.29 28.17
CA PRO A 152 -20.28 -25.39 27.10
C PRO A 152 -20.81 -26.22 25.92
N PRO A 153 -20.29 -26.00 24.70
CA PRO A 153 -20.66 -26.84 23.56
C PRO A 153 -20.22 -28.29 23.76
N GLN A 154 -20.90 -29.22 23.09
CA GLN A 154 -20.68 -30.66 23.17
C GLN A 154 -19.20 -31.05 23.00
N SER A 155 -18.48 -30.39 22.09
CA SER A 155 -17.05 -30.63 21.83
C SER A 155 -16.18 -30.34 23.05
N THR A 156 -16.48 -29.28 23.79
CA THR A 156 -15.81 -28.95 25.05
C THR A 156 -16.15 -29.99 26.12
N LEU A 157 -17.43 -30.35 26.27
CA LEU A 157 -17.89 -31.31 27.28
C LEU A 157 -17.25 -32.70 27.12
N GLN A 158 -17.10 -33.19 25.88
CA GLN A 158 -16.46 -34.48 25.60
C GLN A 158 -15.00 -34.56 26.04
N ARG A 159 -14.34 -33.40 26.14
CA ARG A 159 -12.92 -33.29 26.49
C ARG A 159 -12.70 -32.87 27.94
N LEU A 160 -13.76 -32.53 28.66
CA LEU A 160 -13.68 -32.39 30.09
C LEU A 160 -13.41 -33.78 30.69
N GLU A 161 -12.24 -33.92 31.33
CA GLU A 161 -11.91 -35.12 32.12
C GLU A 161 -12.68 -35.11 33.45
N ARG A 162 -14.03 -35.11 33.38
CA ARG A 162 -14.94 -35.13 34.53
C ARG A 162 -15.83 -36.37 34.48
N PRO A 163 -15.76 -37.29 35.46
CA PRO A 163 -16.54 -38.53 35.44
C PRO A 163 -18.05 -38.34 35.41
N GLU A 164 -18.55 -37.21 35.90
CA GLU A 164 -19.98 -36.88 36.01
C GLU A 164 -20.47 -35.97 34.86
N SER A 165 -19.62 -35.65 33.87
CA SER A 165 -20.05 -34.85 32.73
C SER A 165 -21.09 -35.59 31.89
N ILE A 166 -22.08 -34.84 31.40
CA ILE A 166 -23.13 -35.35 30.53
C ILE A 166 -23.12 -34.57 29.20
N SER A 167 -23.93 -35.00 28.23
CA SER A 167 -23.99 -34.33 26.93
C SER A 167 -24.56 -32.91 27.05
N GLU A 168 -24.28 -32.07 26.05
CA GLU A 168 -24.84 -30.72 25.95
C GLU A 168 -26.37 -30.77 25.96
N SER A 169 -26.97 -31.70 25.20
CA SER A 169 -28.42 -31.88 25.17
C SER A 169 -28.98 -32.32 26.52
N ASP A 170 -28.33 -33.25 27.21
CA ASP A 170 -28.82 -33.71 28.52
C ASP A 170 -28.70 -32.62 29.60
N LEU A 171 -27.66 -31.78 29.53
CA LEU A 171 -27.52 -30.60 30.40
C LEU A 171 -28.68 -29.62 30.17
N ILE A 172 -28.97 -29.30 28.92
CA ILE A 172 -30.04 -28.36 28.55
C ILE A 172 -31.40 -28.90 28.99
N ASP A 173 -31.71 -30.16 28.66
CA ASP A 173 -32.98 -30.79 29.04
C ASP A 173 -33.18 -30.81 30.56
N LEU A 174 -32.10 -31.09 31.31
CA LEU A 174 -32.15 -31.09 32.78
C LEU A 174 -32.38 -29.67 33.33
N LEU A 175 -31.67 -28.67 32.81
CA LEU A 175 -31.84 -27.26 33.22
C LEU A 175 -33.27 -26.78 32.95
N GLU A 176 -33.79 -27.02 31.76
CA GLU A 176 -35.14 -26.61 31.37
C GLU A 176 -36.21 -27.34 32.19
N SER A 177 -36.00 -28.62 32.52
CA SER A 177 -36.90 -29.38 33.41
C SER A 177 -36.96 -28.82 34.83
N GLN A 178 -35.91 -28.13 35.27
CA GLN A 178 -35.83 -27.45 36.56
C GLN A 178 -36.26 -25.98 36.48
N GLY A 179 -36.79 -25.53 35.34
CA GLY A 179 -37.33 -24.18 35.16
C GLY A 179 -36.27 -23.11 34.89
N PHE A 180 -35.08 -23.49 34.43
CA PHE A 180 -34.15 -22.52 33.86
C PHE A 180 -34.52 -22.19 32.42
N GLU A 181 -34.37 -20.92 32.04
CA GLU A 181 -34.60 -20.46 30.67
C GLU A 181 -33.31 -19.91 30.08
N ARG A 182 -33.05 -20.19 28.80
CA ARG A 182 -31.88 -19.65 28.12
C ARG A 182 -32.01 -18.14 27.95
N ASP A 183 -30.91 -17.43 28.22
CA ASP A 183 -30.82 -15.99 27.99
C ASP A 183 -31.18 -15.66 26.52
N PRO A 184 -32.15 -14.75 26.28
CA PRO A 184 -32.61 -14.42 24.94
C PRO A 184 -31.62 -13.53 24.17
N ASP A 185 -30.62 -12.94 24.85
CA ASP A 185 -29.66 -12.05 24.23
C ASP A 185 -28.66 -12.81 23.34
N VAL A 186 -28.11 -12.07 22.37
CA VAL A 186 -27.01 -12.53 21.53
C VAL A 186 -25.71 -11.79 21.89
N LEU A 187 -24.59 -12.42 21.58
CA LEU A 187 -23.26 -11.84 21.74
C LEU A 187 -23.00 -10.74 20.71
N ASP A 188 -22.29 -9.70 21.14
CA ASP A 188 -21.74 -8.64 20.29
C ASP A 188 -20.94 -9.24 19.12
N THR A 189 -21.15 -8.73 17.90
CA THR A 189 -20.38 -9.19 16.72
C THR A 189 -18.88 -9.10 16.97
N TRP A 190 -18.41 -8.06 17.66
CA TRP A 190 -16.99 -7.91 17.98
C TRP A 190 -16.46 -8.99 18.91
N PHE A 191 -17.30 -9.67 19.70
CA PHE A 191 -16.91 -10.81 20.53
C PHE A 191 -16.50 -12.01 19.69
N SER A 192 -17.28 -12.31 18.64
CA SER A 192 -16.89 -13.35 17.67
C SER A 192 -15.68 -12.92 16.83
N SER A 193 -15.64 -11.67 16.34
CA SER A 193 -14.52 -11.18 15.52
C SER A 193 -13.19 -11.12 16.27
N ALA A 194 -13.21 -10.98 17.60
CA ALA A 194 -12.03 -11.04 18.45
C ALA A 194 -11.32 -12.39 18.38
N LEU A 195 -12.07 -13.46 18.08
CA LEU A 195 -11.56 -14.83 17.98
C LEU A 195 -11.08 -15.17 16.55
N TRP A 196 -11.05 -14.22 15.62
CA TRP A 196 -10.65 -14.46 14.23
C TRP A 196 -9.28 -15.15 14.07
N PRO A 197 -8.20 -14.75 14.80
CA PRO A 197 -6.88 -15.37 14.67
C PRO A 197 -6.79 -16.80 15.25
N LEU A 198 -7.86 -17.24 15.91
CA LEU A 198 -7.98 -18.54 16.55
C LEU A 198 -8.96 -19.43 15.76
N SER A 199 -10.21 -19.00 15.68
CA SER A 199 -11.34 -19.76 15.12
C SER A 199 -11.15 -20.14 13.65
N THR A 200 -10.42 -19.32 12.87
CA THR A 200 -10.11 -19.65 11.46
C THR A 200 -9.05 -20.75 11.31
N MET A 201 -8.37 -21.11 12.39
CA MET A 201 -7.31 -22.11 12.44
C MET A 201 -7.71 -23.34 13.28
N GLY A 202 -9.01 -23.58 13.42
CA GLY A 202 -9.55 -24.76 14.10
C GLY A 202 -9.62 -24.67 15.63
N TRP A 203 -9.21 -23.55 16.23
CA TRP A 203 -9.35 -23.37 17.68
C TRP A 203 -10.83 -23.41 18.12
N PRO A 204 -11.15 -23.99 19.29
CA PRO A 204 -10.24 -24.58 20.27
C PRO A 204 -9.83 -26.03 19.98
N TRP A 205 -10.53 -26.72 19.08
CA TRP A 205 -10.42 -28.16 18.85
C TRP A 205 -10.08 -28.47 17.38
N PRO A 206 -8.84 -28.22 16.93
CA PRO A 206 -8.46 -28.35 15.52
C PRO A 206 -8.64 -29.78 14.97
N GLU A 207 -8.67 -30.79 15.84
CA GLU A 207 -8.96 -32.18 15.49
C GLU A 207 -10.40 -32.42 15.00
N GLU A 208 -11.35 -31.54 15.33
CA GLU A 208 -12.72 -31.60 14.78
C GLU A 208 -12.81 -31.03 13.36
N PHE A 209 -11.76 -30.31 12.94
CA PHE A 209 -11.64 -29.67 11.64
C PHE A 209 -10.33 -30.13 10.99
N PRO A 210 -10.25 -31.38 10.47
CA PRO A 210 -9.01 -31.95 9.93
C PRO A 210 -8.30 -31.06 8.89
N GLU A 211 -9.04 -30.24 8.15
CA GLU A 211 -8.54 -29.24 7.20
C GLU A 211 -7.73 -28.10 7.85
N THR A 212 -7.87 -27.92 9.16
CA THR A 212 -7.18 -26.90 9.96
C THR A 212 -6.06 -27.46 10.86
N ALA A 213 -5.83 -28.77 10.82
CA ALA A 213 -4.84 -29.43 11.66
C ALA A 213 -3.45 -28.79 11.49
N GLY A 214 -2.85 -28.33 12.60
CA GLY A 214 -1.55 -27.67 12.63
C GLY A 214 -1.52 -26.22 12.13
N LEU A 215 -2.63 -25.67 11.62
CA LEU A 215 -2.66 -24.29 11.14
C LEU A 215 -2.39 -23.30 12.28
N LEU A 216 -2.98 -23.52 13.45
CA LEU A 216 -2.79 -22.63 14.60
C LEU A 216 -1.33 -22.59 15.05
N ASP A 217 -0.67 -23.76 15.12
CA ASP A 217 0.73 -23.84 15.54
C ASP A 217 1.69 -23.24 14.52
N PHE A 218 1.37 -23.35 13.23
CA PHE A 218 2.24 -22.87 12.16
C PHE A 218 2.04 -21.39 11.84
N TYR A 219 0.79 -20.90 11.83
CA TYR A 219 0.44 -19.57 11.34
C TYR A 219 0.06 -18.57 12.44
N ASN A 220 0.01 -18.95 13.73
CA ASN A 220 -0.19 -18.01 14.84
C ASN A 220 1.12 -17.84 15.64
N PRO A 221 1.68 -16.62 15.76
CA PRO A 221 1.20 -15.35 15.20
C PRO A 221 1.29 -15.29 13.67
N THR A 222 0.32 -14.62 13.02
CA THR A 222 0.45 -14.27 11.60
C THR A 222 1.46 -13.14 11.43
N SER A 223 2.03 -12.96 10.23
CA SER A 223 3.05 -11.93 10.01
C SER A 223 2.49 -10.50 10.11
N VAL A 224 1.41 -10.19 9.39
CA VAL A 224 0.80 -8.85 9.35
C VAL A 224 -0.72 -8.89 9.45
N LEU A 225 -1.30 -7.92 10.14
CA LEU A 225 -2.70 -7.55 10.00
C LEU A 225 -2.81 -6.22 9.23
N SER A 226 -3.42 -6.22 8.05
CA SER A 226 -3.76 -5.00 7.31
C SER A 226 -5.20 -4.57 7.61
N THR A 227 -5.39 -3.34 8.09
CA THR A 227 -6.73 -2.84 8.45
C THR A 227 -6.83 -1.32 8.48
N ALA A 228 -8.03 -0.79 8.75
CA ALA A 228 -8.29 0.63 8.88
C ALA A 228 -8.18 1.09 10.34
N ARG A 229 -7.76 2.35 10.54
CA ARG A 229 -7.61 2.96 11.88
C ARG A 229 -8.89 2.94 12.73
N GLU A 230 -10.06 2.92 12.08
CA GLU A 230 -11.37 2.99 12.75
C GLU A 230 -11.67 1.76 13.62
N ILE A 231 -11.01 0.63 13.35
CA ILE A 231 -11.25 -0.64 14.04
C ILE A 231 -10.05 -1.13 14.84
N ILE A 232 -9.08 -0.25 15.12
CA ILE A 232 -7.98 -0.54 16.06
C ILE A 232 -8.55 -0.92 17.42
N THR A 233 -9.52 -0.16 17.91
CA THR A 233 -10.07 -0.31 19.26
C THR A 233 -11.11 -1.42 19.38
N LEU A 234 -11.82 -1.71 18.27
CA LEU A 234 -12.91 -2.68 18.21
C LEU A 234 -12.45 -4.07 17.77
N TRP A 235 -11.38 -4.16 16.97
CA TRP A 235 -10.92 -5.42 16.37
C TRP A 235 -9.49 -5.76 16.75
N VAL A 236 -8.51 -4.89 16.42
CA VAL A 236 -7.08 -5.16 16.68
C VAL A 236 -6.85 -5.44 18.17
N SER A 237 -7.29 -4.53 19.03
CA SER A 237 -7.21 -4.68 20.49
C SER A 237 -7.89 -5.95 20.99
N ARG A 238 -9.09 -6.27 20.48
CA ARG A 238 -9.84 -7.45 20.92
C ARG A 238 -9.14 -8.75 20.54
N MET A 239 -8.60 -8.82 19.32
CA MET A 239 -7.81 -9.95 18.86
C MET A 239 -6.54 -10.12 19.71
N VAL A 240 -5.82 -9.03 20.01
CA VAL A 240 -4.62 -9.09 20.85
C VAL A 240 -4.96 -9.58 22.25
N MET A 241 -5.97 -8.98 22.92
CA MET A 241 -6.38 -9.41 24.26
C MET A 241 -6.77 -10.89 24.28
N PHE A 242 -7.61 -11.35 23.36
CA PHE A 242 -8.14 -12.71 23.40
C PHE A 242 -7.10 -13.75 23.00
N ASN A 243 -6.33 -13.51 21.95
CA ASN A 243 -5.28 -14.44 21.53
C ASN A 243 -4.25 -14.65 22.64
N ARG A 244 -3.80 -13.55 23.26
CA ARG A 244 -2.85 -13.62 24.37
C ARG A 244 -3.45 -14.30 25.60
N TYR A 245 -4.72 -14.06 25.89
CA TYR A 245 -5.41 -14.72 27.00
C TYR A 245 -5.53 -16.23 26.81
N PHE A 246 -5.94 -16.68 25.62
CA PHE A 246 -6.16 -18.10 25.33
C PHE A 246 -4.88 -18.88 25.00
N LEU A 247 -3.83 -18.20 24.52
CA LEU A 247 -2.56 -18.82 24.09
C LEU A 247 -1.35 -18.35 24.91
N ASN A 248 -1.55 -18.07 26.21
CA ASN A 248 -0.48 -17.81 27.18
C ASN A 248 0.53 -16.73 26.74
N GLY A 249 0.03 -15.56 26.34
CA GLY A 249 0.84 -14.41 25.92
C GLY A 249 1.09 -14.34 24.42
N ARG A 250 0.89 -15.42 23.65
CA ARG A 250 1.17 -15.40 22.21
C ARG A 250 0.36 -14.33 21.47
N LEU A 251 1.03 -13.57 20.60
CA LEU A 251 0.38 -12.57 19.75
C LEU A 251 -0.47 -13.21 18.65
N PRO A 252 -1.55 -12.53 18.20
CA PRO A 252 -2.27 -12.96 17.00
C PRO A 252 -1.52 -12.60 15.72
N PHE A 253 -0.75 -11.50 15.74
CA PHE A 253 0.05 -10.97 14.64
C PHE A 253 1.17 -10.10 15.20
N LYS A 254 2.29 -10.00 14.48
CA LYS A 254 3.44 -9.17 14.86
C LYS A 254 3.27 -7.73 14.37
N ASP A 255 3.00 -7.57 13.09
CA ASP A 255 2.87 -6.24 12.47
C ASP A 255 1.40 -5.85 12.27
N VAL A 256 1.05 -4.61 12.58
CA VAL A 256 -0.26 -4.02 12.29
C VAL A 256 -0.10 -2.89 11.29
N PHE A 257 -0.44 -3.17 10.02
CA PHE A 257 -0.43 -2.18 8.95
C PHE A 257 -1.79 -1.47 8.86
N ILE A 258 -1.79 -0.17 9.14
CA ILE A 258 -2.96 0.69 9.08
C ILE A 258 -2.97 1.47 7.77
N HIS A 259 -3.81 1.04 6.83
CA HIS A 259 -3.90 1.67 5.52
C HIS A 259 -4.68 3.00 5.56
N ALA A 260 -4.41 3.87 4.59
CA ALA A 260 -5.17 5.10 4.38
C ALA A 260 -6.64 4.79 4.00
N MET A 261 -7.55 5.71 4.33
CA MET A 261 -8.95 5.60 3.90
C MET A 261 -9.17 6.40 2.62
N VAL A 262 -9.95 5.84 1.69
CA VAL A 262 -10.37 6.55 0.48
C VAL A 262 -11.58 7.43 0.77
N GLN A 263 -11.46 8.70 0.44
CA GLN A 263 -12.51 9.72 0.51
C GLN A 263 -12.90 10.15 -0.90
N ASP A 264 -14.10 10.72 -1.04
CA ASP A 264 -14.47 11.35 -2.30
C ASP A 264 -13.64 12.62 -2.60
N GLY A 265 -13.85 13.21 -3.78
CA GLY A 265 -13.14 14.42 -4.21
C GLY A 265 -13.34 15.63 -3.29
N HIS A 266 -14.38 15.63 -2.46
CA HIS A 266 -14.69 16.69 -1.50
C HIS A 266 -14.14 16.41 -0.10
N GLY A 267 -13.43 15.29 0.08
CA GLY A 267 -12.90 14.87 1.39
C GLY A 267 -13.97 14.29 2.31
N GLN A 268 -15.14 13.91 1.79
CA GLN A 268 -16.16 13.21 2.57
C GLN A 268 -15.86 11.71 2.54
N LYS A 269 -16.11 11.04 3.67
CA LYS A 269 -16.03 9.58 3.75
C LYS A 269 -16.98 8.96 2.74
N MET A 270 -16.51 7.97 1.99
CA MET A 270 -17.36 7.21 1.08
C MET A 270 -18.30 6.29 1.87
N SER A 271 -19.59 6.33 1.58
CA SER A 271 -20.57 5.43 2.17
C SER A 271 -21.70 5.11 1.18
N LYS A 272 -22.36 3.96 1.40
CA LYS A 272 -23.54 3.58 0.62
C LYS A 272 -24.70 4.57 0.80
N SER A 273 -24.90 5.07 2.03
CA SER A 273 -26.00 6.00 2.35
C SER A 273 -25.82 7.38 1.70
N LEU A 274 -24.59 7.85 1.57
CA LEU A 274 -24.30 9.11 0.86
C LEU A 274 -24.27 8.95 -0.66
N GLY A 275 -24.25 7.71 -1.18
CA GLY A 275 -24.19 7.44 -2.62
C GLY A 275 -22.94 7.98 -3.31
N ASN A 276 -21.92 8.37 -2.55
CA ASN A 276 -20.62 8.87 -3.02
C ASN A 276 -19.54 7.77 -3.07
N GLY A 277 -19.91 6.53 -2.76
CA GLY A 277 -19.04 5.37 -2.90
C GLY A 277 -18.87 4.96 -4.37
N VAL A 278 -17.67 4.51 -4.71
CA VAL A 278 -17.36 3.91 -6.01
C VAL A 278 -17.32 2.40 -5.86
N ASP A 279 -18.14 1.67 -6.61
CA ASP A 279 -18.06 0.20 -6.64
C ASP A 279 -16.77 -0.20 -7.34
N PRO A 280 -15.88 -1.01 -6.71
CA PRO A 280 -14.65 -1.47 -7.36
C PRO A 280 -14.88 -2.11 -8.73
N ARG A 281 -16.04 -2.75 -8.94
CA ARG A 281 -16.40 -3.37 -10.23
C ARG A 281 -16.62 -2.35 -11.34
N ASP A 282 -17.08 -1.14 -11.01
CA ASP A 282 -17.23 -0.06 -12.00
C ASP A 282 -15.86 0.45 -12.47
N ILE A 283 -14.88 0.51 -11.57
CA ILE A 283 -13.48 0.81 -11.92
C ILE A 283 -12.87 -0.32 -12.74
N ILE A 284 -13.05 -1.57 -12.33
CA ILE A 284 -12.55 -2.73 -13.09
C ILE A 284 -13.14 -2.74 -14.50
N PHE A 285 -14.43 -2.44 -14.65
CA PHE A 285 -15.09 -2.37 -15.95
C PHE A 285 -14.53 -1.24 -16.84
N SER A 286 -14.23 -0.07 -16.27
CA SER A 286 -13.78 1.09 -17.03
C SER A 286 -12.27 1.13 -17.29
N HIS A 287 -11.44 0.57 -16.40
CA HIS A 287 -9.98 0.69 -16.45
C HIS A 287 -9.23 -0.65 -16.36
N GLY A 288 -9.87 -1.73 -15.87
CA GLY A 288 -9.25 -3.02 -15.61
C GLY A 288 -8.81 -3.22 -14.15
N ALA A 289 -8.66 -4.48 -13.75
CA ALA A 289 -8.29 -4.83 -12.37
C ALA A 289 -6.86 -4.41 -12.00
N ASP A 290 -5.90 -4.56 -12.92
CA ASP A 290 -4.51 -4.14 -12.68
C ASP A 290 -4.40 -2.62 -12.54
N ALA A 291 -5.16 -1.86 -13.34
CA ALA A 291 -5.20 -0.40 -13.20
C ALA A 291 -5.67 0.02 -11.81
N MET A 292 -6.74 -0.62 -11.32
CA MET A 292 -7.25 -0.38 -9.97
C MET A 292 -6.21 -0.72 -8.90
N ARG A 293 -5.61 -1.91 -8.96
CA ARG A 293 -4.61 -2.37 -7.99
C ARG A 293 -3.39 -1.46 -7.97
N PHE A 294 -2.82 -1.15 -9.13
CA PHE A 294 -1.65 -0.28 -9.25
C PHE A 294 -1.90 1.10 -8.64
N THR A 295 -3.01 1.74 -9.03
CA THR A 295 -3.36 3.05 -8.51
C THR A 295 -3.62 3.03 -6.99
N LEU A 296 -4.28 2.01 -6.45
CA LEU A 296 -4.53 1.91 -5.00
C LEU A 296 -3.23 1.70 -4.20
N VAL A 297 -2.31 0.86 -4.69
CA VAL A 297 -0.98 0.67 -4.10
C VAL A 297 -0.22 1.99 -4.10
N GLN A 298 -0.20 2.70 -5.22
CA GLN A 298 0.43 4.02 -5.34
C GLN A 298 -0.18 5.07 -4.40
N MET A 299 -1.50 5.02 -4.20
CA MET A 299 -2.23 5.94 -3.32
C MET A 299 -2.00 5.65 -1.82
N THR A 300 -1.44 4.48 -1.47
CA THR A 300 -1.25 4.07 -0.07
C THR A 300 -0.02 4.76 0.52
N THR A 301 -0.20 5.99 0.98
CA THR A 301 0.85 6.80 1.63
C THR A 301 0.79 6.72 3.16
N ASP A 302 1.92 6.98 3.81
CA ASP A 302 2.04 6.90 5.28
C ASP A 302 1.24 7.95 6.06
N THR A 303 0.69 9.00 5.44
CA THR A 303 0.29 10.21 6.20
C THR A 303 -1.15 10.66 6.09
N GLN A 304 -1.85 10.39 4.97
CA GLN A 304 -3.17 11.00 4.74
C GLN A 304 -4.17 10.05 4.11
N ASP A 305 -5.44 10.29 4.44
CA ASP A 305 -6.56 9.79 3.64
C ASP A 305 -6.43 10.29 2.22
N VAL A 306 -6.86 9.45 1.27
CA VAL A 306 -6.69 9.73 -0.14
C VAL A 306 -8.00 10.21 -0.71
N ARG A 307 -7.98 11.41 -1.31
CA ARG A 307 -9.12 11.93 -2.05
C ARG A 307 -9.14 11.37 -3.46
N MET A 308 -10.28 10.83 -3.84
CA MET A 308 -10.54 10.32 -5.16
C MET A 308 -11.70 11.10 -5.78
N PRO A 309 -11.46 11.97 -6.77
CA PRO A 309 -12.51 12.61 -7.54
C PRO A 309 -13.45 11.55 -8.11
N VAL A 310 -14.76 11.75 -7.94
CA VAL A 310 -15.79 10.83 -8.43
C VAL A 310 -16.40 11.45 -9.69
N GLU A 311 -16.20 10.75 -10.80
CA GLU A 311 -16.84 11.01 -12.09
C GLU A 311 -17.95 9.98 -12.32
N MET A 312 -18.72 10.13 -13.40
CA MET A 312 -19.69 9.12 -13.83
C MET A 312 -19.50 8.76 -15.29
N VAL A 313 -19.74 7.50 -15.63
CA VAL A 313 -19.83 7.04 -17.01
C VAL A 313 -21.28 7.15 -17.46
N CYS A 314 -21.52 7.94 -18.51
CA CYS A 314 -22.85 8.05 -19.09
C CYS A 314 -23.24 6.70 -19.75
N PRO A 315 -24.32 6.04 -19.31
CA PRO A 315 -24.73 4.75 -19.86
C PRO A 315 -25.23 4.83 -21.31
N HIS A 316 -25.55 6.03 -21.79
CA HIS A 316 -26.04 6.27 -23.16
C HIS A 316 -24.91 6.47 -24.18
N SER A 317 -23.78 7.05 -23.75
CA SER A 317 -22.65 7.38 -24.63
C SER A 317 -21.35 6.66 -24.31
N GLY A 318 -21.22 6.10 -23.10
CA GLY A 318 -19.97 5.52 -22.59
C GLY A 318 -18.91 6.53 -22.17
N VAL A 319 -19.20 7.83 -22.23
CA VAL A 319 -18.25 8.90 -21.89
C VAL A 319 -18.29 9.24 -20.41
N SER A 320 -17.10 9.39 -19.81
CA SER A 320 -16.94 9.90 -18.44
C SER A 320 -17.20 11.40 -18.37
N PHE A 321 -17.87 11.86 -17.32
CA PHE A 321 -18.16 13.28 -17.09
C PHE A 321 -18.22 13.61 -15.59
N GLU A 322 -18.02 14.88 -15.26
CA GLU A 322 -18.18 15.39 -13.89
C GLU A 322 -19.68 15.48 -13.53
N PRO A 323 -20.13 14.90 -12.40
CA PRO A 323 -21.51 15.01 -11.95
C PRO A 323 -21.95 16.45 -11.73
N GLU A 324 -23.23 16.74 -11.92
CA GLU A 324 -23.85 17.85 -11.21
C GLU A 324 -23.98 17.49 -9.72
N PHE A 325 -23.63 18.41 -8.82
CA PHE A 325 -23.68 18.19 -7.37
C PHE A 325 -24.74 19.04 -6.67
N VAL A 326 -25.35 18.48 -5.63
CA VAL A 326 -26.34 19.13 -4.76
C VAL A 326 -25.95 18.98 -3.28
N ARG A 327 -26.42 19.89 -2.43
CA ARG A 327 -26.27 19.77 -0.97
C ARG A 327 -27.49 19.11 -0.35
N THR A 328 -27.25 18.07 0.45
CA THR A 328 -28.29 17.43 1.27
C THR A 328 -28.71 18.34 2.44
N GLN A 329 -29.82 18.02 3.10
CA GLN A 329 -30.25 18.72 4.32
C GLN A 329 -29.21 18.66 5.45
N ALA A 330 -28.43 17.58 5.50
CA ALA A 330 -27.32 17.40 6.43
C ALA A 330 -26.04 18.16 6.03
N GLY A 331 -26.05 18.86 4.89
CA GLY A 331 -24.94 19.69 4.41
C GLY A 331 -23.91 18.97 3.55
N HIS A 332 -24.03 17.65 3.34
CA HIS A 332 -23.15 16.86 2.48
C HIS A 332 -23.33 17.22 1.00
N LEU A 333 -22.23 17.31 0.26
CA LEU A 333 -22.24 17.45 -1.19
C LEU A 333 -22.30 16.05 -1.83
N VAL A 334 -23.28 15.82 -2.70
CA VAL A 334 -23.54 14.53 -3.36
C VAL A 334 -23.95 14.77 -4.81
N ALA A 335 -23.81 13.76 -5.67
CA ALA A 335 -24.30 13.86 -7.05
C ALA A 335 -25.82 14.08 -7.06
N ALA A 336 -26.30 14.99 -7.92
CA ALA A 336 -27.73 15.21 -8.12
C ALA A 336 -28.44 13.88 -8.48
N PRO A 337 -29.65 13.61 -7.95
CA PRO A 337 -30.35 12.33 -8.17
C PRO A 337 -30.53 11.98 -9.65
N ILE A 338 -30.77 12.99 -10.49
CA ILE A 338 -30.88 12.87 -11.95
C ILE A 338 -29.74 13.65 -12.58
N GLN A 339 -29.17 13.09 -13.64
CA GLN A 339 -28.07 13.66 -14.42
C GLN A 339 -28.48 13.68 -15.90
N VAL A 340 -27.92 14.61 -16.65
CA VAL A 340 -28.18 14.77 -18.10
C VAL A 340 -26.96 14.28 -18.88
N SER A 341 -27.18 13.59 -20.00
CA SER A 341 -26.07 13.06 -20.81
C SER A 341 -25.20 14.21 -21.34
N PRO A 342 -23.86 14.13 -21.20
CA PRO A 342 -22.96 15.17 -21.71
C PRO A 342 -22.93 15.28 -23.24
N GLN A 343 -23.55 14.34 -23.95
CA GLN A 343 -23.60 14.31 -25.42
C GLN A 343 -25.03 14.45 -25.99
N ASP A 344 -26.06 14.40 -25.15
CA ASP A 344 -27.47 14.41 -25.57
C ASP A 344 -28.38 14.91 -24.44
N ASP A 345 -28.69 16.20 -24.46
CA ASP A 345 -29.51 16.85 -23.41
C ASP A 345 -30.92 16.26 -23.27
N SER A 346 -31.39 15.47 -24.25
CA SER A 346 -32.69 14.79 -24.17
C SER A 346 -32.65 13.52 -23.32
N LYS A 347 -31.45 13.01 -22.99
CA LYS A 347 -31.26 11.77 -22.26
C LYS A 347 -30.84 12.03 -20.82
N GLN A 348 -31.52 11.34 -19.92
CA GLN A 348 -31.27 11.41 -18.48
C GLN A 348 -30.79 10.06 -17.94
N MET A 349 -30.18 10.11 -16.76
CA MET A 349 -29.69 8.96 -16.02
C MET A 349 -29.80 9.23 -14.52
N VAL A 350 -29.80 8.16 -13.73
CA VAL A 350 -29.91 8.22 -12.27
C VAL A 350 -28.51 8.09 -11.67
N SER A 351 -28.19 8.89 -10.66
CA SER A 351 -26.94 8.75 -9.90
C SER A 351 -27.06 7.66 -8.82
N ALA A 352 -25.93 7.14 -8.35
CA ALA A 352 -25.91 6.18 -7.24
C ALA A 352 -26.61 6.72 -5.98
N TYR A 353 -26.44 8.02 -5.69
CA TYR A 353 -27.18 8.69 -4.62
C TYR A 353 -28.69 8.72 -4.87
N GLY A 354 -29.13 9.09 -6.09
CA GLY A 354 -30.56 9.13 -6.43
C GLY A 354 -31.26 7.78 -6.23
N ALA A 355 -30.59 6.70 -6.61
CA ALA A 355 -31.07 5.33 -6.40
C ALA A 355 -31.02 4.92 -4.91
N ALA A 356 -29.87 5.11 -4.23
CA ALA A 356 -29.69 4.66 -2.84
C ALA A 356 -30.57 5.42 -1.84
N SER A 357 -30.88 6.69 -2.12
CA SER A 357 -31.79 7.51 -1.31
C SER A 357 -33.27 7.22 -1.57
N GLY A 358 -33.60 6.43 -2.60
CA GLY A 358 -34.98 6.18 -3.02
C GLY A 358 -35.67 7.40 -3.65
N VAL A 359 -34.92 8.44 -4.02
CA VAL A 359 -35.48 9.65 -4.65
C VAL A 359 -35.90 9.35 -6.10
N VAL A 360 -35.14 8.52 -6.82
CA VAL A 360 -35.46 8.10 -8.20
C VAL A 360 -35.08 6.64 -8.41
N GLU A 361 -36.01 5.85 -8.97
CA GLU A 361 -35.76 4.45 -9.34
C GLU A 361 -35.21 4.33 -10.79
N PRO A 362 -34.06 3.68 -11.00
CA PRO A 362 -33.52 3.46 -12.34
C PRO A 362 -34.45 2.62 -13.23
N ASN A 363 -34.55 2.97 -14.51
CA ASN A 363 -35.33 2.23 -15.50
C ASN A 363 -34.64 2.24 -16.88
N LYS A 364 -35.30 1.73 -17.93
CA LYS A 364 -34.71 1.63 -19.27
C LYS A 364 -34.46 2.99 -19.93
N GLN A 365 -35.29 4.00 -19.64
CA GLN A 365 -35.18 5.34 -20.20
C GLN A 365 -34.19 6.19 -19.40
N THR A 366 -34.18 6.05 -18.07
CA THR A 366 -33.25 6.70 -17.14
C THR A 366 -32.43 5.64 -16.40
N PRO A 367 -31.45 5.02 -17.07
CA PRO A 367 -30.60 4.00 -16.47
C PRO A 367 -29.69 4.57 -15.38
N LEU A 368 -29.15 3.68 -14.53
CA LEU A 368 -28.17 4.03 -13.51
C LEU A 368 -26.81 4.35 -14.16
N ALA A 369 -26.25 5.51 -13.84
CA ALA A 369 -24.88 5.86 -14.19
C ALA A 369 -23.89 5.17 -13.23
N ARG A 370 -22.77 4.70 -13.76
CA ARG A 370 -21.70 4.06 -12.96
C ARG A 370 -20.71 5.10 -12.51
N ASN A 371 -20.28 5.04 -11.25
CA ASN A 371 -19.24 5.93 -10.74
C ASN A 371 -17.87 5.49 -11.26
N THR A 372 -17.00 6.44 -11.57
CA THR A 372 -15.62 6.20 -12.03
C THR A 372 -14.66 7.26 -11.48
N SER A 373 -13.38 7.17 -11.81
CA SER A 373 -12.40 8.20 -11.48
C SER A 373 -11.24 8.20 -12.47
N SER A 374 -10.90 9.38 -12.99
CA SER A 374 -9.69 9.61 -13.79
C SER A 374 -8.38 9.31 -13.05
N LYS A 375 -8.41 9.16 -11.72
CA LYS A 375 -7.24 8.69 -10.94
C LYS A 375 -6.71 7.33 -11.43
N PHE A 376 -7.56 6.47 -11.97
CA PHE A 376 -7.19 5.15 -12.48
C PHE A 376 -6.63 5.17 -13.92
N ASP A 377 -6.67 6.32 -14.61
CA ASP A 377 -6.09 6.45 -15.95
C ASP A 377 -4.60 6.13 -15.95
N LEU A 378 -3.87 6.54 -14.91
CA LEU A 378 -2.44 6.27 -14.77
C LEU A 378 -2.16 4.77 -14.76
N GLY A 379 -2.87 4.01 -13.91
CA GLY A 379 -2.70 2.56 -13.82
C GLY A 379 -3.05 1.86 -15.14
N ARG A 380 -4.14 2.28 -15.82
CA ARG A 380 -4.52 1.75 -17.13
C ARG A 380 -3.44 2.03 -18.18
N ASN A 381 -2.95 3.27 -18.24
CA ASN A 381 -1.94 3.67 -19.20
C ASN A 381 -0.61 2.94 -18.95
N PHE A 382 -0.27 2.69 -17.68
CA PHE A 382 0.92 1.93 -17.31
C PHE A 382 0.82 0.45 -17.71
N ALA A 383 -0.31 -0.22 -17.41
CA ALA A 383 -0.55 -1.59 -17.87
C ALA A 383 -0.49 -1.70 -19.41
N ASN A 384 -1.06 -0.71 -20.12
CA ASN A 384 -0.98 -0.62 -21.59
C ASN A 384 0.46 -0.40 -22.09
N LYS A 385 1.26 0.42 -21.40
CA LYS A 385 2.67 0.64 -21.73
C LYS A 385 3.46 -0.66 -21.60
N LEU A 386 3.27 -1.41 -20.50
CA LEU A 386 3.88 -2.73 -20.29
C LEU A 386 3.50 -3.73 -21.40
N TRP A 387 2.21 -3.81 -21.75
CA TRP A 387 1.72 -4.65 -22.83
C TRP A 387 2.38 -4.30 -24.17
N ASN A 388 2.39 -3.01 -24.53
CA ASN A 388 2.94 -2.55 -25.80
C ASN A 388 4.46 -2.73 -25.87
N ALA A 389 5.18 -2.47 -24.79
CA ALA A 389 6.62 -2.68 -24.70
C ALA A 389 6.98 -4.16 -24.86
N THR A 390 6.27 -5.04 -24.16
CA THR A 390 6.46 -6.50 -24.27
C THR A 390 6.16 -6.99 -25.68
N ARG A 391 5.03 -6.56 -26.27
CA ARG A 391 4.67 -6.92 -27.65
C ARG A 391 5.70 -6.41 -28.66
N PHE A 392 6.19 -5.19 -28.50
CA PHE A 392 7.24 -4.64 -29.36
C PHE A 392 8.50 -5.51 -29.30
N ALA A 393 8.96 -5.81 -28.09
CA ALA A 393 10.17 -6.58 -27.85
C ALA A 393 10.08 -8.02 -28.37
N LEU A 394 8.96 -8.71 -28.12
CA LEU A 394 8.74 -10.08 -28.60
C LEU A 394 8.80 -10.20 -30.13
N ASN A 395 8.37 -9.17 -30.87
CA ASN A 395 8.47 -9.16 -32.34
C ASN A 395 9.92 -8.98 -32.86
N ARG A 396 10.88 -8.69 -31.99
CA ARG A 396 12.30 -8.52 -32.33
C ARG A 396 13.16 -9.68 -31.85
N ILE A 397 12.58 -10.66 -31.16
CA ILE A 397 13.32 -11.81 -30.61
C ILE A 397 13.10 -13.00 -31.54
N ASP A 398 14.19 -13.49 -32.13
CA ASP A 398 14.16 -14.74 -32.89
C ASP A 398 14.29 -15.94 -31.93
N GLU A 399 13.54 -17.01 -32.17
CA GLU A 399 13.51 -18.22 -31.31
C GLU A 399 14.76 -19.12 -31.45
N GLY A 400 15.92 -18.52 -31.73
CA GLY A 400 17.20 -19.20 -31.88
C GLY A 400 17.92 -19.41 -30.55
N LEU A 401 18.46 -20.62 -30.34
CA LEU A 401 19.16 -20.95 -29.10
C LEU A 401 20.57 -20.33 -29.08
N VAL A 402 20.78 -19.32 -28.23
CA VAL A 402 22.07 -18.66 -28.01
C VAL A 402 22.63 -19.10 -26.67
N SER A 403 23.62 -19.99 -26.64
CA SER A 403 24.18 -20.49 -25.38
C SER A 403 25.26 -19.54 -24.81
N ASN A 404 25.33 -19.45 -23.48
CA ASN A 404 26.44 -18.85 -22.71
C ASN A 404 26.63 -17.33 -22.86
N ILE A 405 25.58 -16.55 -22.60
CA ILE A 405 25.69 -15.09 -22.58
C ILE A 405 26.33 -14.64 -21.25
N GLU A 406 27.47 -13.98 -21.34
CA GLU A 406 28.14 -13.35 -20.20
C GLU A 406 27.83 -11.86 -20.16
N LEU A 407 27.04 -11.42 -19.17
CA LEU A 407 26.63 -10.02 -19.03
C LEU A 407 27.82 -9.05 -19.03
N ALA A 408 28.94 -9.44 -18.42
CA ALA A 408 30.16 -8.63 -18.35
C ALA A 408 30.73 -8.25 -19.74
N ASN A 409 30.51 -9.08 -20.75
CA ASN A 409 31.01 -8.87 -22.12
C ASN A 409 30.02 -8.10 -23.00
N ARG A 410 28.83 -7.79 -22.49
CA ARG A 410 27.79 -7.08 -23.24
C ARG A 410 28.08 -5.58 -23.34
N PRO A 411 27.48 -4.88 -24.34
CA PRO A 411 27.51 -3.43 -24.44
C PRO A 411 27.09 -2.74 -23.13
N PHE A 412 27.51 -1.48 -22.96
CA PHE A 412 27.23 -0.70 -21.75
C PHE A 412 25.75 -0.74 -21.34
N ILE A 413 24.85 -0.54 -22.31
CA ILE A 413 23.42 -0.41 -22.04
C ILE A 413 22.79 -1.70 -21.48
N ASP A 414 23.27 -2.87 -21.93
CA ASP A 414 22.84 -4.19 -21.44
C ASP A 414 23.31 -4.41 -20.00
N LYS A 415 24.54 -3.99 -19.66
CA LYS A 415 25.06 -4.07 -18.29
C LYS A 415 24.35 -3.10 -17.35
N TRP A 416 24.13 -1.88 -17.82
CA TRP A 416 23.46 -0.83 -17.06
C TRP A 416 22.04 -1.22 -16.67
N ILE A 417 21.24 -1.79 -17.59
CA ILE A 417 19.84 -2.10 -17.26
C ILE A 417 19.72 -3.17 -16.17
N PHE A 418 20.65 -4.12 -16.11
CA PHE A 418 20.71 -5.10 -15.03
C PHE A 418 21.26 -4.52 -13.72
N ALA A 419 22.21 -3.58 -13.76
CA ALA A 419 22.61 -2.80 -12.58
C ALA A 419 21.42 -2.01 -12.01
N ARG A 420 20.61 -1.39 -12.88
CA ARG A 420 19.38 -0.69 -12.49
C ARG A 420 18.29 -1.62 -11.99
N LEU A 421 18.15 -2.81 -12.57
CA LEU A 421 17.22 -3.82 -12.10
C LEU A 421 17.60 -4.29 -10.68
N ASP A 422 18.88 -4.49 -10.39
CA ASP A 422 19.37 -4.84 -9.05
C ASP A 422 19.03 -3.76 -8.01
N GLU A 423 19.34 -2.48 -8.28
CA GLU A 423 18.93 -1.37 -7.42
C GLU A 423 17.41 -1.28 -7.24
N THR A 424 16.67 -1.53 -8.31
CA THR A 424 15.20 -1.53 -8.30
C THR A 424 14.68 -2.64 -7.40
N VAL A 425 15.18 -3.87 -7.56
CA VAL A 425 14.81 -5.03 -6.73
C VAL A 425 15.08 -4.75 -5.25
N GLN A 426 16.28 -4.25 -4.91
CA GLN A 426 16.62 -3.91 -3.53
C GLN A 426 15.68 -2.84 -2.95
N LYS A 427 15.38 -1.79 -3.72
CA LYS A 427 14.46 -0.73 -3.30
C LYS A 427 13.02 -1.22 -3.15
N LEU A 428 12.56 -2.14 -4.01
CA LEU A 428 11.25 -2.78 -3.87
C LEU A 428 11.17 -3.63 -2.60
N GLU A 429 12.21 -4.41 -2.30
CA GLU A 429 12.32 -5.21 -1.07
C GLU A 429 12.35 -4.33 0.19
N GLU A 430 13.09 -3.22 0.17
CA GLU A 430 13.09 -2.25 1.27
C GLU A 430 11.69 -1.63 1.46
N SER A 431 11.06 -1.21 0.36
CA SER A 431 9.77 -0.53 0.40
C SER A 431 8.67 -1.47 0.92
N ILE A 432 8.63 -2.72 0.45
CA ILE A 432 7.64 -3.70 0.94
C ILE A 432 7.89 -4.07 2.40
N GLY A 433 9.16 -4.22 2.81
CA GLY A 433 9.53 -4.50 4.21
C GLY A 433 9.18 -3.38 5.18
N LYS A 434 9.01 -2.14 4.68
CA LYS A 434 8.55 -0.97 5.46
C LYS A 434 7.08 -0.63 5.23
N TYR A 435 6.34 -1.44 4.48
CA TYR A 435 4.94 -1.18 4.08
C TYR A 435 4.73 0.12 3.28
N GLN A 436 5.78 0.61 2.61
CA GLN A 436 5.78 1.83 1.79
C GLN A 436 5.30 1.53 0.37
N PHE A 437 4.04 1.13 0.26
CA PHE A 437 3.42 0.68 -0.99
C PHE A 437 3.41 1.76 -2.09
N ASN A 438 3.31 3.03 -1.74
CA ASN A 438 3.45 4.12 -2.72
C ASN A 438 4.85 4.15 -3.35
N ILE A 439 5.91 4.02 -2.54
CA ILE A 439 7.30 3.99 -3.02
C ILE A 439 7.54 2.74 -3.87
N PHE A 440 6.93 1.61 -3.51
CA PHE A 440 6.96 0.38 -4.30
C PHE A 440 6.38 0.62 -5.70
N ALA A 441 5.17 1.19 -5.80
CA ALA A 441 4.52 1.46 -7.09
C ALA A 441 5.29 2.50 -7.93
N ASP A 442 5.77 3.58 -7.31
CA ASP A 442 6.54 4.62 -8.01
C ASP A 442 7.87 4.05 -8.53
N THR A 443 8.55 3.22 -7.74
CA THR A 443 9.80 2.55 -8.15
C THR A 443 9.58 1.60 -9.34
N LEU A 444 8.47 0.84 -9.35
CA LEU A 444 8.08 0.03 -10.51
C LEU A 444 7.81 0.91 -11.74
N TYR A 445 7.08 2.00 -11.57
CA TYR A 445 6.76 2.92 -12.66
C TYR A 445 8.04 3.51 -13.27
N ASP A 446 8.93 4.04 -12.43
CA ASP A 446 10.18 4.66 -12.86
C ASP A 446 11.06 3.68 -13.64
N PHE A 447 11.23 2.46 -13.12
CA PHE A 447 12.04 1.46 -13.78
C PHE A 447 11.41 0.99 -15.11
N VAL A 448 10.15 0.56 -15.10
CA VAL A 448 9.53 -0.01 -16.31
C VAL A 448 9.28 1.06 -17.37
N TRP A 449 8.75 2.22 -16.97
CA TRP A 449 8.42 3.26 -17.92
C TRP A 449 9.68 3.96 -18.41
N HIS A 450 10.49 4.47 -17.50
CA HIS A 450 11.58 5.33 -17.89
C HIS A 450 12.84 4.52 -18.23
N ASP A 451 13.32 3.65 -17.34
CA ASP A 451 14.57 2.90 -17.58
C ASP A 451 14.42 1.86 -18.71
N VAL A 452 13.36 1.04 -18.68
CA VAL A 452 13.15 0.02 -19.71
C VAL A 452 12.62 0.64 -20.99
N CYS A 453 11.48 1.35 -20.96
CA CYS A 453 10.84 1.76 -22.21
C CYS A 453 11.45 3.00 -22.86
N ASP A 454 11.72 4.06 -22.10
CA ASP A 454 12.15 5.34 -22.69
C ASP A 454 13.68 5.37 -22.97
N ARG A 455 14.47 4.53 -22.28
CA ARG A 455 15.94 4.49 -22.38
C ARG A 455 16.45 3.20 -23.01
N TYR A 456 16.29 2.05 -22.33
CA TYR A 456 16.85 0.78 -22.79
C TYR A 456 16.31 0.39 -24.18
N LEU A 457 14.98 0.31 -24.32
CA LEU A 457 14.35 -0.08 -25.59
C LEU A 457 14.68 0.88 -26.73
N GLU A 458 14.86 2.18 -26.46
CA GLU A 458 15.27 3.16 -27.48
C GLU A 458 16.74 3.00 -27.89
N ALA A 459 17.63 2.76 -26.91
CA ALA A 459 19.05 2.60 -27.13
C ALA A 459 19.41 1.33 -27.92
N VAL A 460 18.65 0.24 -27.77
CA VAL A 460 18.92 -1.03 -28.46
C VAL A 460 18.30 -1.11 -29.86
N LYS A 461 17.37 -0.23 -30.24
CA LYS A 461 16.70 -0.29 -31.57
C LYS A 461 17.65 -0.41 -32.77
N PRO A 462 18.82 0.26 -32.79
CA PRO A 462 19.73 0.16 -33.94
C PRO A 462 20.40 -1.20 -34.10
N SER A 463 20.58 -1.96 -33.01
CA SER A 463 21.36 -3.21 -32.99
C SER A 463 20.53 -4.47 -32.79
N ILE A 464 19.37 -4.38 -32.14
CA ILE A 464 18.56 -5.52 -31.65
C ILE A 464 18.22 -6.54 -32.75
N ASP A 465 17.93 -6.09 -33.97
CA ASP A 465 17.54 -6.98 -35.08
C ASP A 465 18.73 -7.79 -35.63
N SER A 466 19.96 -7.41 -35.29
CA SER A 466 21.20 -8.02 -35.77
C SER A 466 22.06 -8.67 -34.67
N ASP A 467 21.64 -8.55 -33.41
CA ASP A 467 22.38 -9.05 -32.25
C ASP A 467 21.52 -10.05 -31.45
N PRO A 468 21.62 -11.37 -31.74
CA PRO A 468 20.88 -12.41 -31.03
C PRO A 468 21.16 -12.45 -29.52
N GLU A 469 22.36 -12.07 -29.08
CA GLU A 469 22.65 -12.00 -27.65
C GLU A 469 21.89 -10.84 -26.99
N GLN A 470 21.79 -9.68 -27.64
CA GLN A 470 20.98 -8.56 -27.15
C GLN A 470 19.49 -8.89 -27.12
N GLN A 471 18.99 -9.68 -28.08
CA GLN A 471 17.61 -10.20 -28.04
C GLN A 471 17.36 -11.06 -26.79
N MET A 472 18.32 -11.91 -26.42
CA MET A 472 18.23 -12.72 -25.20
C MET A 472 18.39 -11.90 -23.93
N VAL A 473 19.21 -10.84 -23.93
CA VAL A 473 19.26 -9.85 -22.84
C VAL A 473 17.89 -9.24 -22.63
N LEU A 474 17.24 -8.78 -23.70
CA LEU A 474 15.89 -8.21 -23.65
C LEU A 474 14.85 -9.24 -23.18
N ALA A 475 14.91 -10.50 -23.64
CA ALA A 475 13.99 -11.55 -23.20
C ALA A 475 14.07 -11.80 -21.68
N ASN A 476 15.29 -11.93 -21.13
CA ASN A 476 15.51 -12.11 -19.69
C ASN A 476 15.12 -10.86 -18.89
N LEU A 477 15.37 -9.66 -19.42
CA LEU A 477 14.91 -8.42 -18.80
C LEU A 477 13.38 -8.38 -18.69
N LEU A 478 12.64 -8.72 -19.75
CA LEU A 478 11.18 -8.79 -19.71
C LEU A 478 10.70 -9.84 -18.71
N ASN A 479 11.36 -10.99 -18.65
CA ASN A 479 11.06 -12.04 -17.67
C ASN A 479 11.16 -11.49 -16.24
N ALA A 480 12.24 -10.77 -15.91
CA ALA A 480 12.40 -10.12 -14.62
C ALA A 480 11.38 -9.00 -14.37
N VAL A 481 11.09 -8.16 -15.39
CA VAL A 481 10.07 -7.10 -15.31
C VAL A 481 8.70 -7.68 -14.96
N LEU A 482 8.29 -8.78 -15.59
CA LEU A 482 7.00 -9.42 -15.29
C LEU A 482 6.95 -9.92 -13.84
N ARG A 483 8.05 -10.51 -13.33
CA ARG A 483 8.13 -10.96 -11.92
C ARG A 483 7.95 -9.82 -10.92
N ILE A 484 8.65 -8.70 -11.10
CA ILE A 484 8.55 -7.56 -10.16
C ILE A 484 7.19 -6.83 -10.27
N MET A 485 6.56 -6.86 -11.44
CA MET A 485 5.24 -6.26 -11.67
C MET A 485 4.09 -7.12 -11.14
N HIS A 486 4.27 -8.44 -11.06
CA HIS A 486 3.19 -9.39 -10.77
C HIS A 486 2.42 -9.13 -9.46
N PRO A 487 3.04 -8.74 -8.33
CA PRO A 487 2.30 -8.47 -7.08
C PRO A 487 1.21 -7.39 -7.23
N VAL A 488 1.43 -6.43 -8.13
CA VAL A 488 0.55 -5.26 -8.33
C VAL A 488 -0.33 -5.41 -9.56
N CYS A 489 0.21 -5.93 -10.66
CA CYS A 489 -0.48 -6.12 -11.93
C CYS A 489 -0.55 -7.61 -12.33
N PRO A 490 -1.19 -8.49 -11.54
CA PRO A 490 -1.14 -9.93 -11.76
C PRO A 490 -1.80 -10.39 -13.06
N PHE A 491 -2.82 -9.72 -13.57
CA PHE A 491 -3.57 -10.26 -14.71
C PHE A 491 -2.85 -10.05 -16.04
N VAL A 492 -2.38 -8.83 -16.31
CA VAL A 492 -1.63 -8.51 -17.53
C VAL A 492 -0.29 -9.22 -17.55
N THR A 493 0.38 -9.35 -16.41
CA THR A 493 1.67 -10.04 -16.32
C THR A 493 1.51 -11.54 -16.55
N GLU A 494 0.50 -12.18 -15.97
CA GLU A 494 0.19 -13.60 -16.21
C GLU A 494 -0.23 -13.85 -17.68
N ALA A 495 -0.96 -12.92 -18.30
CA ALA A 495 -1.33 -13.02 -19.72
C ALA A 495 -0.12 -12.92 -20.67
N LEU A 496 0.88 -12.10 -20.31
CA LEU A 496 2.12 -11.95 -21.07
C LEU A 496 3.12 -13.09 -20.81
N TRP A 497 3.04 -13.73 -19.64
CA TRP A 497 4.02 -14.68 -19.15
C TRP A 497 4.35 -15.83 -20.11
N PRO A 498 3.39 -16.56 -20.71
CA PRO A 498 3.72 -17.68 -21.60
C PRO A 498 4.58 -17.26 -22.80
N HIS A 499 4.33 -16.06 -23.33
CA HIS A 499 5.03 -15.53 -24.50
C HIS A 499 6.46 -15.08 -24.14
N VAL A 500 6.63 -14.41 -22.99
CA VAL A 500 7.96 -14.02 -22.49
C VAL A 500 8.78 -15.23 -22.08
N ARG A 501 8.14 -16.21 -21.43
CA ARG A 501 8.76 -17.49 -21.08
C ARG A 501 9.27 -18.23 -22.31
N GLN A 502 8.45 -18.34 -23.36
CA GLN A 502 8.86 -18.95 -24.63
C GLN A 502 10.05 -18.22 -25.28
N ALA A 503 10.05 -16.88 -25.26
CA ALA A 503 11.14 -16.08 -25.79
C ALA A 503 12.43 -16.16 -24.95
N THR A 504 12.35 -16.58 -23.69
CA THR A 504 13.51 -16.75 -22.80
C THR A 504 14.16 -18.12 -23.01
N SER A 505 14.80 -18.33 -24.16
CA SER A 505 15.43 -19.62 -24.49
C SER A 505 16.80 -19.86 -23.85
N SER A 506 17.40 -18.81 -23.30
CA SER A 506 18.78 -18.82 -22.80
C SER A 506 18.90 -18.04 -21.49
N THR A 507 19.77 -18.51 -20.60
CA THR A 507 20.12 -17.82 -19.36
C THR A 507 21.30 -16.86 -19.56
N ILE A 508 21.34 -15.82 -18.72
CA ILE A 508 22.46 -14.89 -18.64
C ILE A 508 23.25 -15.22 -17.38
N ARG A 509 24.56 -15.39 -17.51
CA ARG A 509 25.42 -15.64 -16.36
C ARG A 509 25.38 -14.42 -15.43
N GLY A 510 25.05 -14.66 -14.16
CA GLY A 510 24.85 -13.62 -13.13
C GLY A 510 23.41 -13.11 -13.02
N VAL A 511 22.44 -13.74 -13.70
CA VAL A 511 21.01 -13.42 -13.56
C VAL A 511 20.24 -14.71 -13.28
N GLU A 512 19.67 -14.85 -12.09
CA GLU A 512 18.88 -16.02 -11.71
C GLU A 512 17.38 -15.76 -11.90
N LEU A 513 16.80 -16.47 -12.86
CA LEU A 513 15.37 -16.43 -13.16
C LEU A 513 14.84 -17.87 -13.35
N PRO A 514 14.68 -18.66 -12.27
CA PRO A 514 14.25 -20.05 -12.37
C PRO A 514 12.94 -20.18 -13.16
N ASP A 515 12.91 -21.10 -14.13
CA ASP A 515 11.75 -21.31 -14.97
C ASP A 515 10.56 -21.88 -14.20
N THR A 516 9.36 -21.38 -14.51
CA THR A 516 8.10 -21.82 -13.90
C THR A 516 6.97 -21.69 -14.91
N GLU A 517 5.99 -22.59 -14.84
CA GLU A 517 4.85 -22.59 -15.75
C GLU A 517 3.95 -21.36 -15.56
N ILE A 518 3.71 -20.98 -14.31
CA ILE A 518 2.83 -19.88 -13.90
C ILE A 518 3.68 -18.81 -13.21
N LEU A 519 3.49 -17.55 -13.56
CA LEU A 519 4.28 -16.43 -13.04
C LEU A 519 4.10 -16.25 -11.53
N ALA A 520 2.90 -16.50 -11.01
CA ALA A 520 2.63 -16.46 -9.57
C ALA A 520 3.54 -17.36 -8.72
N ASN A 521 4.13 -18.42 -9.30
CA ASN A 521 5.06 -19.32 -8.61
C ASN A 521 6.54 -18.96 -8.84
N ALA A 522 6.80 -17.96 -9.68
CA ALA A 522 8.14 -17.58 -10.08
C ALA A 522 8.90 -16.95 -8.91
N SER A 523 10.16 -17.33 -8.72
CA SER A 523 11.04 -16.70 -7.72
C SER A 523 11.32 -15.23 -8.06
N TRP A 524 11.56 -14.41 -7.03
CA TRP A 524 12.02 -13.03 -7.22
C TRP A 524 13.34 -12.98 -8.01
N PRO A 525 13.56 -12.00 -8.90
CA PRO A 525 14.82 -11.89 -9.64
C PRO A 525 16.03 -11.74 -8.72
N LYS A 526 17.13 -12.41 -9.03
CA LYS A 526 18.43 -12.16 -8.39
C LYS A 526 19.47 -11.81 -9.44
N ILE A 527 20.21 -10.74 -9.17
CA ILE A 527 21.21 -10.19 -10.07
C ILE A 527 22.54 -10.18 -9.32
N GLU A 528 23.54 -10.85 -9.88
CA GLU A 528 24.90 -10.89 -9.36
C GLU A 528 25.73 -9.80 -10.03
N ILE A 529 25.75 -8.61 -9.43
CA ILE A 529 26.62 -7.51 -9.84
C ILE A 529 27.35 -6.95 -8.61
N THR A 530 28.65 -6.67 -8.73
CA THR A 530 29.39 -6.09 -7.60
C THR A 530 28.95 -4.65 -7.39
N GLN A 531 28.86 -4.20 -6.13
CA GLN A 531 28.49 -2.82 -5.80
C GLN A 531 29.37 -1.78 -6.51
N SER A 532 30.68 -2.06 -6.64
CA SER A 532 31.61 -1.18 -7.34
C SER A 532 31.31 -1.05 -8.85
N LEU A 533 30.95 -2.16 -9.50
CA LEU A 533 30.58 -2.15 -10.91
C LEU A 533 29.22 -1.47 -11.12
N SER A 534 28.25 -1.77 -10.25
CA SER A 534 26.93 -1.13 -10.27
C SER A 534 27.07 0.39 -10.16
N ALA A 535 27.77 0.88 -9.13
CA ALA A 535 28.00 2.31 -8.91
C ALA A 535 28.70 2.98 -10.10
N SER A 536 29.67 2.32 -10.73
CA SER A 536 30.34 2.83 -11.93
C SER A 536 29.39 2.95 -13.13
N LEU A 537 28.59 1.90 -13.40
CA LEU A 537 27.64 1.90 -14.53
C LEU A 537 26.55 2.94 -14.36
N ILE A 538 26.05 3.10 -13.14
CA ILE A 538 25.01 4.08 -12.81
C ILE A 538 25.59 5.50 -12.87
N GLY A 539 26.81 5.72 -12.37
CA GLY A 539 27.51 6.99 -12.49
C GLY A 539 27.70 7.42 -13.94
N ASP A 540 28.29 6.55 -14.76
CA ASP A 540 28.47 6.81 -16.20
C ASP A 540 27.13 7.06 -16.91
N PHE A 541 26.08 6.29 -16.57
CA PHE A 541 24.74 6.51 -17.11
C PHE A 541 24.18 7.87 -16.73
N ASN A 542 24.26 8.26 -15.46
CA ASN A 542 23.71 9.53 -14.98
C ASN A 542 24.35 10.72 -15.69
N SER A 543 25.68 10.73 -15.83
CA SER A 543 26.39 11.76 -16.61
C SER A 543 25.97 11.73 -18.08
N ALA A 544 25.88 10.55 -18.70
CA ALA A 544 25.48 10.43 -20.09
C ALA A 544 24.01 10.86 -20.34
N ASP A 545 23.07 10.54 -19.44
CA ASP A 545 21.66 10.92 -19.56
C ASP A 545 21.44 12.41 -19.34
N GLN A 546 22.25 13.03 -18.47
CA GLN A 546 22.32 14.49 -18.36
C GLN A 546 22.78 15.13 -19.67
N LEU A 547 23.84 14.58 -20.30
CA LEU A 547 24.31 15.06 -21.60
C LEU A 547 23.24 14.89 -22.69
N VAL A 548 22.56 13.74 -22.74
CA VAL A 548 21.42 13.50 -23.66
C VAL A 548 20.32 14.54 -23.46
N SER A 549 19.93 14.79 -22.20
CA SER A 549 18.88 15.76 -21.85
C SER A 549 19.26 17.18 -22.25
N LEU A 550 20.51 17.56 -22.02
CA LEU A 550 21.07 18.85 -22.41
C LEU A 550 21.00 19.06 -23.93
N ILE A 551 21.47 18.06 -24.69
CA ILE A 551 21.47 18.11 -26.17
C ILE A 551 20.05 18.08 -26.73
N ARG A 552 19.15 17.25 -26.18
CA ARG A 552 17.73 17.19 -26.60
C ARG A 552 17.01 18.52 -26.36
N SER A 553 17.28 19.17 -25.23
CA SER A 553 16.72 20.49 -24.92
C SER A 553 17.17 21.53 -25.95
N MET A 554 18.46 21.54 -26.31
CA MET A 554 18.99 22.40 -27.37
C MET A 554 18.32 22.14 -28.73
N ARG A 555 18.19 20.87 -29.11
CA ARG A 555 17.52 20.48 -30.35
C ARG A 555 16.08 20.98 -30.40
N ALA A 556 15.34 20.86 -29.29
CA ALA A 556 13.97 21.33 -29.19
C ALA A 556 13.86 22.85 -29.32
N GLU A 557 14.72 23.60 -28.61
CA GLU A 557 14.77 25.06 -28.65
C GLU A 557 15.05 25.59 -30.07
N GLN A 558 16.02 24.99 -30.75
CA GLN A 558 16.41 25.39 -32.10
C GLN A 558 15.60 24.68 -33.19
N LYS A 559 14.50 24.01 -32.80
CA LYS A 559 13.54 23.34 -33.68
C LYS A 559 14.22 22.40 -34.69
N VAL A 560 15.29 21.75 -34.25
CA VAL A 560 16.02 20.75 -35.03
C VAL A 560 15.07 19.61 -35.33
N LYS A 561 14.99 19.20 -36.60
CA LYS A 561 14.09 18.12 -36.99
C LYS A 561 14.50 16.82 -36.28
N PRO A 562 13.56 15.98 -35.82
CA PRO A 562 13.91 14.76 -35.07
C PRO A 562 14.96 13.86 -35.74
N LYS A 563 14.93 13.73 -37.08
CA LYS A 563 15.86 12.90 -37.87
C LYS A 563 17.17 13.59 -38.27
N GLN A 564 17.30 14.89 -38.02
CA GLN A 564 18.51 15.64 -38.37
C GLN A 564 19.61 15.27 -37.38
N THR A 565 20.74 14.77 -37.87
CA THR A 565 21.92 14.51 -37.04
C THR A 565 22.69 15.80 -36.80
N ILE A 566 23.33 15.87 -35.64
CA ILE A 566 24.25 16.96 -35.25
C ILE A 566 25.66 16.38 -35.06
N GLU A 567 26.68 17.23 -35.03
CA GLU A 567 28.03 16.81 -34.64
C GLU A 567 28.35 17.35 -33.24
N LEU A 568 28.95 16.50 -32.41
CA LEU A 568 29.38 16.85 -31.05
C LEU A 568 30.91 16.97 -31.02
N TYR A 569 31.39 18.07 -30.49
CA TYR A 569 32.81 18.34 -30.28
C TYR A 569 33.07 18.43 -28.79
N ALA A 570 33.92 17.55 -28.26
CA ALA A 570 34.07 17.36 -26.83
C ALA A 570 35.55 17.20 -26.42
N PRO A 571 35.93 17.61 -25.19
CA PRO A 571 37.28 17.39 -24.66
C PRO A 571 37.47 15.94 -24.19
N ASP A 572 38.72 15.52 -23.98
CA ASP A 572 39.09 14.14 -23.63
C ASP A 572 38.23 13.51 -22.51
N PRO A 573 37.93 14.20 -21.38
CA PRO A 573 37.11 13.60 -20.33
C PRO A 573 35.70 13.20 -20.79
N VAL A 574 35.10 13.98 -21.69
CA VAL A 574 33.78 13.71 -22.25
C VAL A 574 33.88 12.64 -23.35
N LEU A 575 34.96 12.62 -24.14
CA LEU A 575 35.21 11.55 -25.10
C LEU A 575 35.37 10.21 -24.37
N ASP A 576 36.12 10.17 -23.26
CA ASP A 576 36.27 8.97 -22.43
C ASP A 576 34.92 8.48 -21.88
N LEU A 577 34.02 9.39 -21.49
CA LEU A 577 32.66 9.04 -21.09
C LEU A 577 31.87 8.44 -22.26
N LEU A 578 31.90 9.08 -23.44
CA LEU A 578 31.20 8.62 -24.64
C LEU A 578 31.67 7.23 -25.10
N ASP A 579 32.96 6.94 -24.94
CA ASP A 579 33.55 5.63 -25.21
C ASP A 579 33.05 4.58 -24.21
N ARG A 580 33.03 4.90 -22.91
CA ARG A 580 32.51 3.99 -21.86
C ARG A 580 31.04 3.66 -22.04
N VAL A 581 30.21 4.64 -22.42
CA VAL A 581 28.76 4.44 -22.63
C VAL A 581 28.38 3.91 -24.02
N ASN A 582 29.39 3.59 -24.84
CA ASN A 582 29.30 2.81 -26.05
C ASN A 582 28.12 3.19 -26.98
N GLY A 583 28.03 4.47 -27.35
CA GLY A 583 27.05 4.94 -28.33
C GLY A 583 25.69 5.38 -27.76
N TYR A 584 25.44 5.22 -26.46
CA TYR A 584 24.18 5.61 -25.80
C TYR A 584 23.79 7.06 -26.11
N VAL A 585 24.70 8.01 -25.87
CA VAL A 585 24.43 9.44 -26.06
C VAL A 585 24.15 9.74 -27.54
N GLN A 586 24.93 9.14 -28.44
CA GLN A 586 24.82 9.35 -29.87
C GLN A 586 23.45 8.93 -30.39
N ILE A 587 22.95 7.77 -29.95
CA ILE A 587 21.65 7.23 -30.33
C ILE A 587 20.52 8.12 -29.82
N LEU A 588 20.47 8.41 -28.51
CA LEU A 588 19.33 9.13 -27.94
C LEU A 588 19.33 10.62 -28.24
N ALA A 589 20.50 11.24 -28.39
CA ALA A 589 20.63 12.66 -28.70
C ALA A 589 20.65 12.95 -30.22
N GLY A 590 20.74 11.91 -31.07
CA GLY A 590 20.77 12.06 -32.52
C GLY A 590 22.07 12.68 -33.03
N ILE A 591 23.20 12.22 -32.52
CA ILE A 591 24.54 12.67 -32.93
C ILE A 591 25.03 11.79 -34.06
N GLY A 592 25.46 12.40 -35.16
CA GLY A 592 26.04 11.69 -36.32
C GLY A 592 27.52 11.42 -36.13
N GLU A 593 28.28 12.42 -35.68
CA GLU A 593 29.74 12.31 -35.46
C GLU A 593 30.14 12.97 -34.14
N VAL A 594 31.13 12.36 -33.49
CA VAL A 594 31.81 12.90 -32.30
C VAL A 594 33.25 13.20 -32.67
N LYS A 595 33.73 14.41 -32.36
CA LYS A 595 35.07 14.89 -32.71
C LYS A 595 35.77 15.55 -31.51
N PRO A 596 37.11 15.62 -31.48
CA PRO A 596 37.83 16.40 -30.47
C PRO A 596 37.43 17.88 -30.50
N LEU A 597 37.35 18.53 -29.32
CA LEU A 597 36.95 19.94 -29.19
C LEU A 597 37.81 20.89 -30.05
N LEU A 598 39.08 20.55 -30.24
CA LEU A 598 40.04 21.31 -31.06
C LEU A 598 39.67 21.37 -32.54
N GLU A 599 38.88 20.42 -33.03
CA GLU A 599 38.43 20.34 -34.43
C GLU A 599 37.12 21.11 -34.68
N ALA A 600 36.59 21.79 -33.67
CA ALA A 600 35.33 22.50 -33.79
C ALA A 600 35.40 23.66 -34.80
N PRO A 601 34.43 23.79 -35.73
CA PRO A 601 34.42 24.84 -36.73
C PRO A 601 34.29 26.22 -36.09
N SER A 602 35.02 27.20 -36.64
CA SER A 602 34.99 28.58 -36.17
C SER A 602 33.68 29.26 -36.62
N GLY A 603 32.74 29.48 -35.70
CA GLY A 603 31.55 30.32 -35.93
C GLY A 603 30.25 29.61 -36.29
N ASP A 604 30.26 28.29 -36.52
CA ASP A 604 29.07 27.48 -36.87
C ASP A 604 28.75 26.40 -35.82
N SER A 605 29.19 26.64 -34.57
CA SER A 605 29.00 25.72 -33.45
C SER A 605 28.45 26.45 -32.23
N THR A 606 27.45 25.87 -31.57
CA THR A 606 26.93 26.37 -30.29
C THR A 606 27.76 25.82 -29.14
N VAL A 607 28.30 26.70 -28.28
CA VAL A 607 29.05 26.34 -27.06
C VAL A 607 28.06 26.03 -25.94
N ILE A 608 28.32 24.96 -25.21
CA ILE A 608 27.53 24.53 -24.05
C ILE A 608 28.48 24.02 -22.97
N THR A 609 28.12 24.23 -21.70
CA THR A 609 28.82 23.64 -20.57
C THR A 609 28.19 22.30 -20.18
N PHE A 610 29.03 21.29 -19.97
CA PHE A 610 28.66 20.00 -19.39
C PHE A 610 29.69 19.61 -18.32
N GLU A 611 29.22 19.44 -17.07
CA GLU A 611 30.05 19.09 -15.90
C GLU A 611 31.32 19.96 -15.77
N GLY A 612 31.15 21.29 -15.91
CA GLY A 612 32.27 22.23 -15.84
C GLY A 612 33.22 22.23 -17.05
N THR A 613 32.94 21.45 -18.10
CA THR A 613 33.73 21.45 -19.35
C THR A 613 32.96 22.06 -20.52
N GLU A 614 33.68 22.73 -21.42
CA GLU A 614 33.08 23.25 -22.66
C GLU A 614 32.96 22.15 -23.71
N ILE A 615 31.76 22.01 -24.27
CA ILE A 615 31.46 21.20 -25.46
C ILE A 615 30.88 22.10 -26.55
N LYS A 616 31.00 21.69 -27.81
CA LYS A 616 30.48 22.42 -28.97
C LYS A 616 29.59 21.51 -29.81
N ILE A 617 28.49 22.06 -30.34
CA ILE A 617 27.57 21.32 -31.22
C ILE A 617 27.45 22.06 -32.55
N SER A 618 27.65 21.36 -33.67
CA SER A 618 27.38 21.86 -35.03
C SER A 618 26.14 21.19 -35.65
N GLY A 619 25.70 21.70 -36.80
CA GLY A 619 24.57 21.12 -37.55
C GLY A 619 23.20 21.44 -36.95
N LEU A 620 23.17 22.44 -36.06
CA LEU A 620 21.97 23.05 -35.54
C LEU A 620 21.37 24.04 -36.55
N ASN A 621 20.09 24.36 -36.46
CA ASN A 621 19.50 25.34 -37.38
C ASN A 621 20.11 26.72 -37.14
N SER A 622 20.61 27.35 -38.21
CA SER A 622 21.32 28.64 -38.19
C SER A 622 20.46 29.86 -37.83
N ASP A 623 19.18 29.67 -37.50
CA ASP A 623 18.36 30.72 -36.86
C ASP A 623 18.77 30.83 -35.38
N ILE A 624 20.00 31.28 -35.15
CA ILE A 624 20.46 31.69 -33.83
C ILE A 624 19.67 32.95 -33.49
N ASP A 625 18.59 32.81 -32.73
CA ASP A 625 18.09 33.95 -31.97
C ASP A 625 19.10 34.21 -30.85
N LEU A 626 20.15 34.99 -31.15
CA LEU A 626 21.18 35.40 -30.19
C LEU A 626 20.54 36.00 -28.93
N LYS A 627 19.33 36.59 -29.04
CA LYS A 627 18.58 37.03 -27.86
C LYS A 627 18.05 35.86 -27.05
N ALA A 628 17.52 34.80 -27.68
CA ALA A 628 17.06 33.61 -26.96
C ALA A 628 18.22 32.90 -26.24
N GLN A 629 19.39 32.80 -26.87
CA GLN A 629 20.58 32.23 -26.25
C GLN A 629 21.10 33.08 -25.09
N LYS A 630 21.13 34.40 -25.25
CA LYS A 630 21.46 35.36 -24.18
C LYS A 630 20.49 35.24 -23.00
N ILE A 631 19.18 35.26 -23.25
CA ILE A 631 18.14 35.09 -22.23
C ILE A 631 18.29 33.74 -21.49
N ARG A 632 18.63 32.67 -22.21
CA ARG A 632 18.86 31.36 -21.61
C ARG A 632 20.08 31.35 -20.68
N LEU A 633 21.21 31.90 -21.12
CA LEU A 633 22.42 31.96 -20.31
C LEU A 633 22.22 32.86 -19.09
N GLU A 634 21.57 34.02 -19.25
CA GLU A 634 21.19 34.89 -18.14
C GLU A 634 20.30 34.14 -17.13
N LYS A 635 19.31 33.37 -17.60
CA LYS A 635 18.46 32.55 -16.73
C LYS A 635 19.23 31.43 -16.04
N LEU A 636 20.10 30.73 -16.77
CA LEU A 636 20.93 29.64 -16.22
C LEU A 636 21.87 30.17 -15.14
N ILE A 637 22.48 31.33 -15.35
CA ILE A 637 23.33 32.02 -14.37
C ILE A 637 22.52 32.29 -13.09
N VAL A 638 21.32 32.88 -13.22
CA VAL A 638 20.45 33.16 -12.06
C VAL A 638 20.04 31.88 -11.33
N ASP A 639 19.68 30.83 -12.06
CA ASP A 639 19.29 29.55 -11.48
C ASP A 639 20.46 28.87 -10.74
N LYS A 640 21.67 28.92 -11.33
CA LYS A 640 22.89 28.38 -10.71
C LYS A 640 23.36 29.19 -9.51
N GLU A 641 23.29 30.51 -9.55
CA GLU A 641 23.54 31.38 -8.39
C GLU A 641 22.59 31.04 -7.22
N LYS A 642 21.31 30.80 -7.54
CA LYS A 642 20.32 30.37 -6.53
C LYS A 642 20.64 28.99 -5.94
N GLN A 643 21.04 28.03 -6.77
CA GLN A 643 21.49 26.70 -6.30
C GLN A 643 22.73 26.80 -5.41
N ILE A 644 23.76 27.53 -5.85
CA ILE A 644 25.00 27.75 -5.10
C ILE A 644 24.69 28.37 -3.73
N ASN A 645 23.84 29.39 -3.68
CA ASN A 645 23.42 30.01 -2.43
C ASN A 645 22.67 29.03 -1.52
N GLY A 646 21.82 28.17 -2.09
CA GLY A 646 21.15 27.09 -1.36
C GLY A 646 22.14 26.08 -0.75
N PHE A 647 23.12 25.63 -1.53
CA PHE A 647 24.14 24.68 -1.06
C PHE A 647 25.08 25.31 -0.02
N LYS A 648 25.57 26.54 -0.25
CA LYS A 648 26.35 27.31 0.75
C LYS A 648 25.55 27.52 2.03
N GLY A 649 24.26 27.84 1.92
CA GLY A 649 23.36 27.96 3.06
C GLY A 649 23.27 26.68 3.88
N ARG A 650 23.07 25.52 3.23
CA ARG A 650 23.07 24.21 3.91
C ARG A 650 24.40 23.90 4.56
N LEU A 651 25.51 24.09 3.86
CA LEU A 651 26.87 23.82 4.36
C LEU A 651 27.34 24.79 5.45
N SER A 652 26.70 25.95 5.57
CA SER A 652 26.93 26.91 6.68
C SER A 652 26.07 26.66 7.91
N ASN A 653 25.07 25.76 7.83
CA ASN A 653 24.17 25.46 8.93
C ASN A 653 24.79 24.39 9.85
N GLU A 654 25.15 24.79 11.08
CA GLU A 654 25.73 23.88 12.09
C GLU A 654 24.81 22.70 12.43
N GLY A 655 23.48 22.88 12.41
CA GLY A 655 22.51 21.82 12.61
C GLY A 655 22.48 20.82 11.45
N TYR A 656 22.77 21.24 10.23
CA TYR A 656 22.91 20.33 9.09
C TYR A 656 24.21 19.54 9.18
N LEU A 657 25.33 20.20 9.47
CA LEU A 657 26.65 19.56 9.58
C LEU A 657 26.74 18.53 10.72
N SER A 658 25.97 18.73 11.80
CA SER A 658 25.96 17.83 12.95
C SER A 658 24.99 16.65 12.80
N ASN A 659 23.88 16.83 12.09
CA ASN A 659 22.83 15.81 12.00
C ASN A 659 22.80 15.03 10.68
N ALA A 660 23.36 15.58 9.59
CA ALA A 660 23.41 14.87 8.32
C ALA A 660 24.52 13.81 8.32
N LYS A 661 24.29 12.69 7.63
CA LYS A 661 25.31 11.65 7.44
C LYS A 661 26.52 12.24 6.67
N PRO A 662 27.77 11.81 6.96
CA PRO A 662 28.98 12.30 6.28
C PRO A 662 28.91 12.23 4.75
N GLU A 663 28.33 11.16 4.21
CA GLU A 663 28.14 10.95 2.77
C GLU A 663 27.28 12.04 2.12
N ILE A 664 26.20 12.46 2.79
CA ILE A 664 25.28 13.51 2.30
C ILE A 664 25.95 14.89 2.34
N ILE A 665 26.81 15.12 3.34
CA ILE A 665 27.59 16.37 3.44
C ILE A 665 28.57 16.44 2.27
N GLU A 666 29.26 15.33 1.96
CA GLU A 666 30.22 15.27 0.87
C GLU A 666 29.55 15.37 -0.51
N GLU A 667 28.39 14.73 -0.68
CA GLU A 667 27.54 14.90 -1.87
C GLU A 667 27.14 16.36 -2.07
N THR A 668 26.74 17.05 -0.99
CA THR A 668 26.39 18.49 -1.05
C THR A 668 27.59 19.34 -1.47
N ARG A 669 28.81 18.99 -1.07
CA ARG A 669 30.04 19.68 -1.49
C ARG A 669 30.35 19.44 -2.97
N ASN A 670 30.19 18.21 -3.45
CA ASN A 670 30.39 17.88 -4.86
C ASN A 670 29.38 18.62 -5.76
N LEU A 671 28.11 18.67 -5.34
CA LEU A 671 27.07 19.44 -6.04
C LEU A 671 27.37 20.94 -6.06
N LEU A 672 27.91 21.50 -4.96
CA LEU A 672 28.35 22.89 -4.91
C LEU A 672 29.48 23.15 -5.91
N ALA A 673 30.52 22.32 -5.91
CA ALA A 673 31.66 22.49 -6.80
C ALA A 673 31.26 22.40 -8.28
N SER A 674 30.39 21.44 -8.63
CA SER A 674 29.84 21.32 -9.98
C SER A 674 28.99 22.54 -10.37
N ALA A 675 28.13 23.03 -9.47
CA ALA A 675 27.31 24.21 -9.74
C ALA A 675 28.15 25.48 -9.92
N GLU A 676 29.24 25.63 -9.16
CA GLU A 676 30.19 26.75 -9.30
C GLU A 676 30.93 26.69 -10.65
N ALA A 677 31.39 25.51 -11.07
CA ALA A 677 32.01 25.32 -12.38
C ALA A 677 31.03 25.60 -13.53
N ASP A 678 29.78 25.14 -13.43
CA ASP A 678 28.72 25.43 -14.40
C ASP A 678 28.43 26.94 -14.51
N LEU A 679 28.42 27.64 -13.38
CA LEU A 679 28.20 29.10 -13.34
C LEU A 679 29.34 29.84 -14.07
N GLU A 680 30.60 29.50 -13.77
CA GLU A 680 31.78 30.13 -14.38
C GLU A 680 31.79 29.94 -15.90
N ALA A 681 31.47 28.74 -16.36
CA ALA A 681 31.41 28.44 -17.79
C ALA A 681 30.20 29.08 -18.49
N ALA A 682 29.05 29.18 -17.83
CA ALA A 682 27.88 29.92 -18.35
C ALA A 682 28.16 31.43 -18.46
N GLN A 683 28.85 32.02 -17.48
CA GLN A 683 29.29 33.41 -17.51
C GLN A 683 30.31 33.66 -18.63
N SER A 684 31.26 32.75 -18.82
CA SER A 684 32.24 32.81 -19.91
C SER A 684 31.56 32.71 -21.28
N SER A 685 30.57 31.82 -21.42
CA SER A 685 29.77 31.66 -22.64
C SER A 685 28.92 32.90 -22.95
N LEU A 686 28.35 33.54 -21.92
CA LEU A 686 27.59 34.79 -22.07
C LEU A 686 28.50 35.95 -22.49
N ALA A 687 29.70 36.05 -21.92
CA ALA A 687 30.69 37.05 -22.29
C ALA A 687 31.20 36.89 -23.73
N ASN A 688 31.19 35.67 -24.27
CA ASN A 688 31.57 35.39 -25.66
C ASN A 688 30.44 35.65 -26.68
N LEU A 689 29.21 35.94 -26.23
CA LEU A 689 28.06 36.28 -27.08
C LEU A 689 27.84 37.79 -27.25
N ASP A 690 28.47 38.60 -26.40
CA ASP A 690 28.55 40.07 -26.51
C ASP A 690 29.76 40.47 -27.38
#